data_AF-A0A924A308-F1
#
_entry.id   AF-A0A924A308-F1
#
_cell.length_a   1.000
_cell.length_b   1.000
_cell.length_c   1.000
_cell.angle_alpha   90.00
_cell.angle_beta   90.00
_cell.angle_gamma   90.00
#
_symmetry.space_group_name_H-M   'P 1'
#
loop_
_entity.id
_entity.type
_entity.pdbx_description
1 polymer ?
#
loop_
_entity_poly.entity_id
_entity_poly.type
_entity_poly.pdbx_seq_one_letter_code
_entity_poly.pdbx_strand_id
1 'polypeptide(L)'
;TVYIDYVSKPDELKVKGSAAITNAKGLYFINPKGEDKDKPTQIWTQGETEANSAWMPTIDKPNQKTTDEIYMTVPAKYVTLSNGLLITQKKNADGTRTDYWKMDLPHAPYLFFMGVGEYAVIKDSYKGKEVSYYVEPKYASVARGIFGRTPEMIKFFSDKLGVDYPWQKYAQIVGRDYVSGAMENTTATLHQESAYQNARELVDGIGWESTIAHELFHQWFGDLVTTESWSHITVNESFANYSETLWSEYKQGKDAADDHNYDDMQGYMQGPGNILKDLVRFHYADKEDVFDAVSYNKGGRILHMLRNYVGDDAFFKSLNNYLTTNKFKAGEAGLLRLAFEEVTGKDMNWFWNQWYYGSGHPLVKIDYNYETPGKAMVIIEQTQKTGKVFRLPIAIDIYTGAAKKRYNVWIENNIDTFTFNYSQKPALINVDADKVMLWIKTDNKTAENYVHQMKYAPNYLDRKEALDYFAKKNMPELALGLSDKYAPLRKNTIEKLEASKIAEEAKIIEAIEKIANTDNDRKTKAAAISYLAKTSNAKYKALYEKNINDSSYSVAGAALEGLIALEPAKSYELAKKYSTDAKGSLGDVVNEVIIKEGTEADFDFIAKRFDEMPLSQEKVMAIAPFTAYLEKVQNLANVKKGIDVVIKFRNFIPEQFRSFVDPMILGELNKLGKTKGKEIEAYIRNGFK
;
A
#
# COMPACT_ATOMS: atom_id res chain seq x y z
N THR A 1 -7.78 -14.71 -41.99
CA THR A 1 -8.58 -14.12 -40.91
C THR A 1 -9.51 -15.16 -40.37
N VAL A 2 -9.47 -15.42 -39.06
CA VAL A 2 -10.44 -16.26 -38.36
C VAL A 2 -11.50 -15.32 -37.79
N TYR A 3 -12.78 -15.63 -38.00
CA TYR A 3 -13.89 -14.88 -37.43
C TYR A 3 -14.64 -15.80 -36.47
N ILE A 4 -14.89 -15.33 -35.25
CA ILE A 4 -15.57 -16.09 -34.20
C ILE A 4 -16.73 -15.24 -33.72
N ASP A 5 -17.95 -15.71 -33.96
CA ASP A 5 -19.16 -15.16 -33.37
C ASP A 5 -19.50 -15.99 -32.13
N TYR A 6 -19.51 -15.37 -30.96
CA TYR A 6 -19.79 -16.04 -29.69
C TYR A 6 -20.44 -15.06 -28.71
N VAL A 7 -21.18 -15.62 -27.76
CA VAL A 7 -21.75 -14.86 -26.63
C VAL A 7 -20.89 -15.16 -25.41
N SER A 8 -20.25 -14.13 -24.86
CA SER A 8 -19.51 -14.26 -23.61
C SER A 8 -20.46 -14.55 -22.44
N LYS A 9 -20.05 -15.44 -21.54
CA LYS A 9 -20.81 -15.85 -20.36
C LYS A 9 -19.95 -15.88 -19.09
N PRO A 10 -19.39 -14.74 -18.69
CA PRO A 10 -18.39 -14.68 -17.64
C PRO A 10 -18.93 -15.11 -16.27
N ASP A 11 -20.24 -14.96 -16.03
CA ASP A 11 -20.90 -15.41 -14.80
C ASP A 11 -21.15 -16.93 -14.74
N GLU A 12 -21.10 -17.65 -15.87
CA GLU A 12 -21.19 -19.11 -15.88
C GLU A 12 -19.83 -19.77 -15.58
N LEU A 13 -18.73 -19.02 -15.70
CA LEU A 13 -17.37 -19.50 -15.42
C LEU A 13 -17.14 -19.67 -13.91
N LYS A 14 -16.70 -20.87 -13.51
CA LYS A 14 -16.39 -21.21 -12.11
C LYS A 14 -14.88 -21.39 -11.94
N VAL A 15 -14.14 -20.30 -11.82
CA VAL A 15 -12.68 -20.29 -11.58
C VAL A 15 -12.38 -19.40 -10.38
N LYS A 16 -11.45 -19.82 -9.53
CA LYS A 16 -11.00 -19.03 -8.37
C LYS A 16 -9.92 -18.02 -8.81
N GLY A 17 -9.90 -16.85 -8.19
CA GLY A 17 -8.84 -15.85 -8.35
C GLY A 17 -7.64 -16.09 -7.42
N SER A 18 -6.79 -15.08 -7.27
CA SER A 18 -5.62 -15.02 -6.38
C SER A 18 -5.84 -14.18 -5.13
N ALA A 19 -4.78 -14.04 -4.32
CA ALA A 19 -4.76 -13.10 -3.21
C ALA A 19 -4.79 -11.63 -3.67
N ALA A 20 -4.22 -11.34 -4.84
CA ALA A 20 -4.20 -10.00 -5.44
C ALA A 20 -5.47 -9.70 -6.25
N ILE A 21 -6.08 -10.73 -6.85
CA ILE A 21 -7.24 -10.62 -7.74
C ILE A 21 -8.27 -11.67 -7.31
N THR A 22 -9.27 -11.26 -6.54
CA THR A 22 -10.18 -12.17 -5.83
C THR A 22 -11.18 -12.94 -6.72
N ASN A 23 -11.27 -12.61 -8.01
CA ASN A 23 -12.17 -13.26 -8.97
C ASN A 23 -11.58 -13.23 -10.40
N ALA A 24 -11.90 -14.23 -11.23
CA ALA A 24 -11.27 -14.45 -12.54
C ALA A 24 -12.31 -14.56 -13.70
N LYS A 25 -13.36 -13.73 -13.67
CA LYS A 25 -14.41 -13.72 -14.71
C LYS A 25 -14.01 -13.01 -16.00
N GLY A 26 -12.94 -12.21 -15.99
CA GLY A 26 -12.50 -11.44 -17.15
C GLY A 26 -13.33 -10.19 -17.42
N LEU A 27 -14.67 -10.33 -17.42
CA LEU A 27 -15.65 -9.28 -17.68
C LEU A 27 -16.70 -9.24 -16.57
N TYR A 28 -16.95 -8.05 -16.03
CA TYR A 28 -17.79 -7.86 -14.86
C TYR A 28 -18.93 -6.87 -15.14
N PHE A 29 -20.12 -7.23 -14.68
CA PHE A 29 -21.32 -6.40 -14.76
C PHE A 29 -21.71 -5.97 -13.35
N ILE A 30 -21.63 -4.68 -13.07
CA ILE A 30 -21.94 -4.10 -11.76
C ILE A 30 -23.29 -3.45 -11.81
N ASN A 31 -24.17 -3.85 -10.90
CA ASN A 31 -25.57 -3.43 -10.84
C ASN A 31 -26.27 -3.37 -12.22
N PRO A 32 -26.19 -4.43 -13.06
CA PRO A 32 -26.71 -4.39 -14.43
C PRO A 32 -28.24 -4.27 -14.49
N LYS A 33 -28.93 -4.63 -13.40
CA LYS A 33 -30.40 -4.55 -13.29
C LYS A 33 -30.88 -3.27 -12.59
N GLY A 34 -29.99 -2.45 -12.04
CA GLY A 34 -30.36 -1.25 -11.28
C GLY A 34 -31.11 -1.54 -9.98
N GLU A 35 -30.93 -2.73 -9.40
CA GLU A 35 -31.62 -3.15 -8.18
C GLU A 35 -31.07 -2.43 -6.93
N ASP A 36 -29.77 -2.10 -6.93
CA ASP A 36 -29.13 -1.26 -5.92
C ASP A 36 -29.20 0.21 -6.35
N LYS A 37 -29.91 1.05 -5.59
CA LYS A 37 -30.10 2.48 -5.94
C LYS A 37 -28.89 3.35 -5.64
N ASP A 38 -28.00 2.88 -4.77
CA ASP A 38 -26.83 3.63 -4.32
C ASP A 38 -25.55 3.23 -5.11
N LYS A 39 -25.67 2.25 -6.01
CA LYS A 39 -24.59 1.74 -6.84
C LYS A 39 -24.83 2.04 -8.33
N PRO A 40 -23.86 2.63 -9.06
CA PRO A 40 -24.03 2.85 -10.50
C PRO A 40 -24.00 1.54 -11.29
N THR A 41 -24.64 1.55 -12.47
CA THR A 41 -24.42 0.50 -13.46
C THR A 41 -23.06 0.70 -14.13
N GLN A 42 -22.19 -0.30 -14.04
CA GLN A 42 -20.87 -0.29 -14.67
C GLN A 42 -20.58 -1.63 -15.35
N ILE A 43 -19.69 -1.60 -16.33
CA ILE A 43 -19.02 -2.77 -16.89
C ILE A 43 -17.54 -2.46 -16.85
N TRP A 44 -16.74 -3.41 -16.39
CA TRP A 44 -15.28 -3.32 -16.48
C TRP A 44 -14.69 -4.72 -16.65
N THR A 45 -13.46 -4.79 -17.16
CA THR A 45 -12.72 -6.05 -17.32
C THR A 45 -11.54 -6.13 -16.36
N GLN A 46 -11.20 -7.35 -15.94
CA GLN A 46 -9.94 -7.65 -15.26
C GLN A 46 -9.31 -8.86 -15.93
N GLY A 47 -8.22 -8.64 -16.64
CA GLY A 47 -7.59 -9.63 -17.52
C GLY A 47 -6.50 -10.45 -16.87
N GLU A 48 -5.75 -9.86 -15.94
CA GLU A 48 -4.76 -10.60 -15.18
C GLU A 48 -5.44 -11.65 -14.28
N THR A 49 -4.93 -12.87 -14.17
CA THR A 49 -3.69 -13.38 -14.77
C THR A 49 -3.90 -13.94 -16.20
N GLU A 50 -4.99 -14.68 -16.44
CA GLU A 50 -5.33 -15.21 -17.79
C GLU A 50 -6.85 -15.23 -17.99
N ALA A 51 -7.52 -14.17 -17.54
CA ALA A 51 -8.98 -14.08 -17.46
C ALA A 51 -9.62 -13.42 -18.68
N ASN A 52 -8.86 -12.76 -19.55
CA ASN A 52 -9.43 -12.17 -20.76
C ASN A 52 -9.91 -13.24 -21.76
N SER A 53 -9.32 -14.45 -21.73
CA SER A 53 -9.84 -15.64 -22.42
C SER A 53 -11.27 -16.05 -22.02
N ALA A 54 -11.75 -15.64 -20.83
CA ALA A 54 -13.11 -15.94 -20.37
C ALA A 54 -14.18 -15.17 -21.14
N TRP A 55 -13.82 -14.00 -21.66
CA TRP A 55 -14.76 -13.15 -22.37
C TRP A 55 -14.38 -12.87 -23.81
N MET A 56 -13.17 -13.16 -24.28
CA MET A 56 -12.77 -13.09 -25.69
C MET A 56 -11.84 -14.25 -26.11
N PRO A 57 -12.01 -14.85 -27.30
CA PRO A 57 -11.09 -15.86 -27.81
C PRO A 57 -9.68 -15.27 -28.03
N THR A 58 -8.70 -15.75 -27.26
CA THR A 58 -7.31 -15.29 -27.37
C THR A 58 -6.33 -16.37 -26.88
N ILE A 59 -5.06 -16.23 -27.24
CA ILE A 59 -3.96 -16.96 -26.60
C ILE A 59 -3.53 -16.13 -25.40
N ASP A 60 -4.15 -16.40 -24.25
CA ASP A 60 -4.00 -15.56 -23.05
C ASP A 60 -2.69 -15.87 -22.32
N LYS A 61 -1.59 -15.41 -22.89
CA LYS A 61 -0.24 -15.56 -22.35
C LYS A 61 0.51 -14.23 -22.44
N PRO A 62 1.34 -13.89 -21.45
CA PRO A 62 1.97 -12.57 -21.37
C PRO A 62 3.04 -12.34 -22.47
N ASN A 63 3.62 -13.41 -23.04
CA ASN A 63 4.51 -13.31 -24.21
C ASN A 63 3.81 -13.07 -25.55
N GLN A 64 2.48 -13.14 -25.61
CA GLN A 64 1.77 -12.76 -26.83
C GLN A 64 1.75 -11.23 -26.96
N LYS A 65 1.81 -10.75 -28.20
CA LYS A 65 1.83 -9.32 -28.52
C LYS A 65 0.92 -9.09 -29.71
N THR A 66 -0.08 -8.23 -29.52
CA THR A 66 -1.09 -7.92 -30.53
C THR A 66 -1.50 -6.45 -30.45
N THR A 67 -1.97 -5.91 -31.56
CA THR A 67 -2.78 -4.68 -31.58
C THR A 67 -4.24 -5.03 -31.40
N ASP A 68 -5.09 -4.07 -31.04
CA ASP A 68 -6.52 -4.30 -30.88
C ASP A 68 -7.40 -3.17 -31.42
N GLU A 69 -8.61 -3.56 -31.82
CA GLU A 69 -9.68 -2.69 -32.26
C GLU A 69 -10.97 -3.14 -31.57
N ILE A 70 -11.56 -2.26 -30.76
CA ILE A 70 -12.74 -2.59 -29.96
C ILE A 70 -13.90 -1.67 -30.36
N TYR A 71 -15.00 -2.30 -30.78
CA TYR A 71 -16.25 -1.61 -31.10
C TYR A 71 -17.26 -1.90 -29.99
N MET A 72 -17.67 -0.86 -29.24
CA MET A 72 -18.62 -0.96 -28.15
C MET A 72 -19.94 -0.30 -28.52
N THR A 73 -21.02 -1.08 -28.64
CA THR A 73 -22.38 -0.54 -28.79
C THR A 73 -23.07 -0.50 -27.44
N VAL A 74 -23.32 0.70 -26.91
CA VAL A 74 -23.88 0.92 -25.57
C VAL A 74 -25.02 1.94 -25.60
N PRO A 75 -25.94 1.94 -24.61
CA PRO A 75 -26.90 3.04 -24.46
C PRO A 75 -26.19 4.40 -24.42
N ALA A 76 -26.71 5.38 -25.16
CA ALA A 76 -25.98 6.64 -25.41
C ALA A 76 -25.68 7.50 -24.17
N LYS A 77 -26.28 7.21 -23.01
CA LYS A 77 -25.99 7.87 -21.74
C LYS A 77 -24.66 7.45 -21.10
N TYR A 78 -24.14 6.28 -21.45
CA TYR A 78 -22.91 5.76 -20.86
C TYR A 78 -21.67 6.32 -21.55
N VAL A 79 -20.61 6.46 -20.77
CA VAL A 79 -19.25 6.74 -21.22
C VAL A 79 -18.52 5.41 -21.37
N THR A 80 -17.71 5.29 -22.42
CA THR A 80 -16.83 4.14 -22.64
C THR A 80 -15.36 4.53 -22.46
N LEU A 81 -14.52 3.56 -22.10
CA LEU A 81 -13.07 3.66 -22.09
C LEU A 81 -12.49 2.31 -22.53
N SER A 82 -11.44 2.35 -23.34
CA SER A 82 -10.66 1.17 -23.72
C SER A 82 -9.19 1.54 -23.95
N ASN A 83 -8.37 0.58 -24.39
CA ASN A 83 -6.99 0.80 -24.78
C ASN A 83 -6.93 1.69 -26.06
N GLY A 84 -5.82 2.41 -26.24
CA GLY A 84 -5.58 3.19 -27.45
C GLY A 84 -6.52 4.39 -27.63
N LEU A 85 -6.70 4.92 -28.84
CA LEU A 85 -7.47 6.15 -29.05
C LEU A 85 -8.95 5.87 -29.36
N LEU A 86 -9.84 6.74 -28.88
CA LEU A 86 -11.23 6.79 -29.34
C LEU A 86 -11.28 7.43 -30.73
N ILE A 87 -11.54 6.63 -31.76
CA ILE A 87 -11.49 7.06 -33.16
C ILE A 87 -12.81 7.66 -33.62
N THR A 88 -13.93 6.99 -33.33
CA THR A 88 -15.27 7.49 -33.69
C THR A 88 -16.33 7.13 -32.66
N GLN A 89 -17.35 7.97 -32.55
CA GLN A 89 -18.59 7.68 -31.85
C GLN A 89 -19.77 7.87 -32.80
N LYS A 90 -20.49 6.79 -33.11
CA LYS A 90 -21.62 6.81 -34.04
C LYS A 90 -22.92 6.55 -33.28
N LYS A 91 -23.82 7.54 -33.26
CA LYS A 91 -25.17 7.37 -32.71
C LYS A 91 -25.99 6.47 -33.63
N ASN A 92 -26.74 5.54 -33.03
CA ASN A 92 -27.64 4.64 -33.72
C ASN A 92 -29.09 5.12 -33.58
N ALA A 93 -30.00 4.57 -34.39
CA ALA A 93 -31.41 4.98 -34.42
C ALA A 93 -32.22 4.47 -33.22
N ASP A 94 -31.69 3.51 -32.46
CA ASP A 94 -32.35 2.81 -31.35
C ASP A 94 -31.99 3.37 -29.97
N GLY A 95 -31.34 4.54 -29.90
CA GLY A 95 -30.89 5.15 -28.65
C GLY A 95 -29.55 4.62 -28.13
N THR A 96 -28.90 3.70 -28.87
CA THR A 96 -27.52 3.29 -28.59
C THR A 96 -26.50 4.14 -29.36
N ARG A 97 -25.23 3.95 -29.04
CA ARG A 97 -24.07 4.55 -29.69
C ARG A 97 -22.98 3.50 -29.81
N THR A 98 -22.35 3.41 -30.97
CA THR A 98 -21.18 2.56 -31.21
C THR A 98 -19.91 3.41 -31.12
N ASP A 99 -19.07 3.12 -30.14
CA ASP A 99 -17.76 3.73 -29.93
C ASP A 99 -16.66 2.81 -30.48
N TYR A 100 -15.75 3.35 -31.28
CA TYR A 100 -14.64 2.61 -31.89
C TYR A 100 -13.32 3.06 -31.26
N TRP A 101 -12.67 2.15 -30.56
CA TRP A 101 -11.36 2.33 -29.94
C TRP A 101 -10.30 1.53 -30.70
N LYS A 102 -9.09 2.09 -30.78
CA LYS A 102 -8.00 1.50 -31.54
C LYS A 102 -6.67 1.65 -30.83
N MET A 103 -6.01 0.52 -30.59
CA MET A 103 -4.65 0.43 -30.06
C MET A 103 -3.69 -0.03 -31.16
N ASP A 104 -2.91 0.90 -31.70
CA ASP A 104 -1.99 0.63 -32.82
C ASP A 104 -0.64 0.04 -32.40
N LEU A 105 -0.33 0.04 -31.09
CA LEU A 105 0.93 -0.49 -30.56
C LEU A 105 0.70 -1.87 -29.95
N PRO A 106 1.62 -2.83 -30.16
CA PRO A 106 1.44 -4.19 -29.66
C PRO A 106 1.56 -4.24 -28.13
N HIS A 107 0.60 -4.90 -27.48
CA HIS A 107 0.60 -5.18 -26.05
C HIS A 107 0.10 -6.61 -25.75
N ALA A 108 0.16 -7.04 -24.49
CA ALA A 108 -0.21 -8.40 -24.08
C ALA A 108 -1.74 -8.56 -23.87
N PRO A 109 -2.31 -9.74 -24.15
CA PRO A 109 -3.75 -9.98 -23.99
C PRO A 109 -4.31 -9.69 -22.59
N TYR A 110 -3.56 -9.95 -21.51
CA TYR A 110 -4.02 -9.68 -20.13
C TYR A 110 -4.26 -8.18 -19.86
N LEU A 111 -3.68 -7.28 -20.68
CA LEU A 111 -3.78 -5.83 -20.56
C LEU A 111 -4.98 -5.22 -21.29
N PHE A 112 -5.76 -6.04 -22.01
CA PHE A 112 -6.96 -5.57 -22.69
C PHE A 112 -7.98 -5.05 -21.67
N PHE A 113 -8.62 -3.94 -22.02
CA PHE A 113 -9.53 -3.23 -21.15
C PHE A 113 -10.78 -2.74 -21.88
N MET A 114 -11.92 -2.96 -21.23
CA MET A 114 -13.18 -2.33 -21.57
C MET A 114 -13.85 -1.81 -20.30
N GLY A 115 -14.17 -0.53 -20.27
CA GLY A 115 -14.93 0.13 -19.21
C GLY A 115 -16.15 0.85 -19.75
N VAL A 116 -17.30 0.69 -19.10
CA VAL A 116 -18.57 1.36 -19.45
C VAL A 116 -19.27 1.81 -18.18
N GLY A 117 -19.79 3.04 -18.14
CA GLY A 117 -20.59 3.50 -17.00
C GLY A 117 -20.95 4.97 -17.07
N GLU A 118 -21.55 5.48 -15.98
CA GLU A 118 -21.87 6.90 -15.84
C GLU A 118 -20.69 7.63 -15.18
N TYR A 119 -19.81 8.18 -16.01
CA TYR A 119 -18.57 8.82 -15.59
C TYR A 119 -18.52 10.30 -16.01
N ALA A 120 -17.97 11.13 -15.12
CA ALA A 120 -17.37 12.41 -15.51
C ALA A 120 -15.93 12.17 -15.97
N VAL A 121 -15.54 12.83 -17.07
CA VAL A 121 -14.19 12.72 -17.65
C VAL A 121 -13.44 14.03 -17.44
N ILE A 122 -12.38 14.00 -16.63
CA ILE A 122 -11.53 15.14 -16.36
C ILE A 122 -10.27 14.99 -17.20
N LYS A 123 -10.01 15.96 -18.07
CA LYS A 123 -8.86 15.94 -18.99
C LYS A 123 -7.66 16.70 -18.46
N ASP A 124 -6.49 16.18 -18.72
CA ASP A 124 -5.17 16.75 -18.51
C ASP A 124 -4.29 16.41 -19.73
N SER A 125 -3.01 16.77 -19.72
CA SER A 125 -2.12 16.48 -20.84
C SER A 125 -0.67 16.33 -20.43
N TYR A 126 0.06 15.51 -21.18
CA TYR A 126 1.52 15.42 -21.11
C TYR A 126 2.09 15.45 -22.52
N LYS A 127 2.88 16.48 -22.85
CA LYS A 127 3.50 16.68 -24.18
C LYS A 127 2.51 16.49 -25.36
N GLY A 128 1.28 17.00 -25.20
CA GLY A 128 0.22 16.88 -26.21
C GLY A 128 -0.52 15.53 -26.25
N LYS A 129 -0.12 14.54 -25.45
CA LYS A 129 -0.88 13.30 -25.23
C LYS A 129 -1.97 13.55 -24.20
N GLU A 130 -3.15 12.98 -24.41
CA GLU A 130 -4.25 13.07 -23.46
C GLU A 130 -3.91 12.28 -22.19
N VAL A 131 -4.11 12.93 -21.04
CA VAL A 131 -4.19 12.27 -19.74
C VAL A 131 -5.61 12.48 -19.22
N SER A 132 -6.27 11.45 -18.69
CA SER A 132 -7.69 11.61 -18.33
C SER A 132 -8.12 10.76 -17.14
N TYR A 133 -9.08 11.26 -16.36
CA TYR A 133 -9.60 10.61 -15.16
C TYR A 133 -11.11 10.40 -15.29
N TYR A 134 -11.55 9.14 -15.21
CA TYR A 134 -12.93 8.70 -15.31
C TYR A 134 -13.44 8.37 -13.91
N VAL A 135 -14.24 9.27 -13.37
CA VAL A 135 -14.76 9.17 -12.00
C VAL A 135 -16.28 9.33 -11.99
N GLU A 136 -16.95 8.79 -10.99
CA GLU A 136 -18.37 9.07 -10.79
C GLU A 136 -18.59 10.60 -10.66
N PRO A 137 -19.71 11.15 -11.19
CA PRO A 137 -19.96 12.60 -11.22
C PRO A 137 -19.75 13.32 -9.88
N LYS A 138 -20.08 12.66 -8.76
CA LYS A 138 -19.92 13.23 -7.41
C LYS A 138 -18.46 13.50 -7.00
N TYR A 139 -17.49 12.85 -7.64
CA TYR A 139 -16.05 13.05 -7.38
C TYR A 139 -15.36 13.92 -8.42
N ALA A 140 -16.09 14.44 -9.42
CA ALA A 140 -15.50 15.20 -10.52
C ALA A 140 -14.70 16.43 -10.04
N SER A 141 -15.18 17.11 -8.99
CA SER A 141 -14.54 18.29 -8.41
C SER A 141 -13.21 17.99 -7.69
N VAL A 142 -13.02 16.76 -7.22
CA VAL A 142 -11.83 16.33 -6.47
C VAL A 142 -10.91 15.40 -7.26
N ALA A 143 -11.29 15.01 -8.48
CA ALA A 143 -10.52 14.08 -9.32
C ALA A 143 -9.06 14.51 -9.53
N ARG A 144 -8.80 15.82 -9.72
CA ARG A 144 -7.41 16.33 -9.81
C ARG A 144 -6.65 16.28 -8.51
N GLY A 145 -7.32 16.33 -7.35
CA GLY A 145 -6.68 16.14 -6.06
C GLY A 145 -6.17 14.71 -5.88
N ILE A 146 -6.88 13.74 -6.46
CA ILE A 146 -6.52 12.31 -6.41
C ILE A 146 -5.47 11.98 -7.49
N PHE A 147 -5.76 12.30 -8.76
CA PHE A 147 -4.98 11.83 -9.91
C PHE A 147 -4.11 12.91 -10.59
N GLY A 148 -4.26 14.18 -10.22
CA GLY A 148 -3.68 15.32 -10.97
C GLY A 148 -2.16 15.38 -10.99
N ARG A 149 -1.45 14.58 -10.19
CA ARG A 149 0.02 14.45 -10.25
C ARG A 149 0.50 13.52 -11.36
N THR A 150 -0.41 12.85 -12.06
CA THR A 150 -0.07 11.88 -13.11
C THR A 150 0.83 12.46 -14.22
N PRO A 151 0.59 13.66 -14.79
CA PRO A 151 1.52 14.22 -15.79
C PRO A 151 2.93 14.48 -15.24
N GLU A 152 3.04 14.86 -13.96
CA GLU A 152 4.32 15.03 -13.27
C GLU A 152 5.03 13.67 -13.10
N MET A 153 4.31 12.63 -12.69
CA MET A 153 4.84 11.27 -12.58
C MET A 153 5.30 10.73 -13.94
N ILE A 154 4.52 10.94 -15.01
CA ILE A 154 4.90 10.55 -16.37
C ILE A 154 6.23 11.21 -16.75
N LYS A 155 6.37 12.52 -16.50
CA LYS A 155 7.61 13.25 -16.76
C LYS A 155 8.77 12.67 -15.95
N PHE A 156 8.57 12.49 -14.64
CA PHE A 156 9.60 12.00 -13.72
C PHE A 156 10.14 10.63 -14.15
N PHE A 157 9.26 9.66 -14.41
CA PHE A 157 9.68 8.33 -14.84
C PHE A 157 10.30 8.34 -16.23
N SER A 158 9.76 9.12 -17.17
CA SER A 158 10.37 9.30 -18.50
C SER A 158 11.81 9.80 -18.41
N ASP A 159 12.05 10.81 -17.56
CA ASP A 159 13.37 11.39 -17.37
C ASP A 159 14.33 10.42 -16.66
N LYS A 160 13.86 9.72 -15.61
CA LYS A 160 14.67 8.74 -14.88
C LYS A 160 15.07 7.54 -15.74
N LEU A 161 14.16 7.05 -16.57
CA LEU A 161 14.39 5.90 -17.43
C LEU A 161 15.10 6.28 -18.73
N GLY A 162 15.11 7.56 -19.12
CA GLY A 162 15.56 7.99 -20.44
C GLY A 162 14.70 7.44 -21.59
N VAL A 163 13.47 7.05 -21.31
CA VAL A 163 12.49 6.49 -22.26
C VAL A 163 11.19 7.26 -22.09
N ASP A 164 10.84 8.12 -23.06
CA ASP A 164 9.59 8.89 -23.00
C ASP A 164 8.36 7.97 -22.96
N TYR A 165 7.26 8.46 -22.40
CA TYR A 165 6.00 7.71 -22.32
C TYR A 165 5.60 7.12 -23.68
N PRO A 166 5.57 5.78 -23.83
CA PRO A 166 5.60 5.15 -25.14
C PRO A 166 4.23 5.13 -25.82
N TRP A 167 3.14 5.34 -25.09
CA TRP A 167 1.77 5.12 -25.57
C TRP A 167 1.07 6.40 -26.06
N GLN A 168 -0.10 6.23 -26.71
CA GLN A 168 -0.85 7.31 -27.36
C GLN A 168 -1.59 8.24 -26.37
N LYS A 169 -2.07 7.69 -25.25
CA LYS A 169 -2.76 8.40 -24.15
C LYS A 169 -2.48 7.68 -22.82
N TYR A 170 -2.88 8.29 -21.70
CA TYR A 170 -2.98 7.60 -20.42
C TYR A 170 -4.29 7.96 -19.70
N ALA A 171 -5.17 6.99 -19.49
CA ALA A 171 -6.42 7.17 -18.76
C ALA A 171 -6.42 6.38 -17.46
N GLN A 172 -7.11 6.90 -16.46
CA GLN A 172 -7.38 6.21 -15.20
C GLN A 172 -8.88 6.20 -14.95
N ILE A 173 -9.42 5.07 -14.51
CA ILE A 173 -10.83 4.87 -14.23
C ILE A 173 -11.02 4.22 -12.86
N VAL A 174 -12.09 4.56 -12.16
CA VAL A 174 -12.42 3.93 -10.87
C VAL A 174 -13.64 3.02 -11.03
N GLY A 175 -13.50 1.75 -10.65
CA GLY A 175 -14.53 0.72 -10.72
C GLY A 175 -15.13 0.38 -9.36
N ARG A 176 -16.44 0.10 -9.34
CA ARG A 176 -17.16 -0.45 -8.18
C ARG A 176 -17.04 -1.97 -8.11
N ASP A 177 -17.02 -2.50 -6.89
CA ASP A 177 -16.85 -3.92 -6.57
C ASP A 177 -15.62 -4.52 -7.27
N TYR A 178 -14.57 -3.71 -7.44
CA TYR A 178 -13.37 -4.16 -8.15
C TYR A 178 -12.67 -5.27 -7.37
N VAL A 179 -12.22 -6.29 -8.09
CA VAL A 179 -11.76 -7.56 -7.50
C VAL A 179 -10.27 -7.55 -7.14
N SER A 180 -9.56 -6.47 -7.46
CA SER A 180 -8.16 -6.22 -7.15
C SER A 180 -7.97 -4.79 -6.59
N GLY A 181 -6.74 -4.39 -6.29
CA GLY A 181 -6.42 -3.02 -5.89
C GLY A 181 -6.49 -2.06 -7.07
N ALA A 182 -5.66 -2.29 -8.07
CA ALA A 182 -5.66 -1.60 -9.35
C ALA A 182 -5.12 -2.54 -10.44
N MET A 183 -5.09 -2.10 -11.68
CA MET A 183 -4.60 -2.88 -12.83
C MET A 183 -4.03 -1.96 -13.90
N GLU A 184 -2.86 -2.32 -14.41
CA GLU A 184 -2.04 -1.49 -15.29
C GLU A 184 -2.48 -1.47 -16.75
N ASN A 185 -3.73 -1.84 -17.07
CA ASN A 185 -4.19 -2.02 -18.44
C ASN A 185 -3.67 -0.92 -19.38
N THR A 186 -3.02 -1.30 -20.47
CA THR A 186 -2.23 -0.35 -21.28
C THR A 186 -3.05 0.86 -21.71
N THR A 187 -2.57 2.06 -21.37
CA THR A 187 -3.24 3.35 -21.60
C THR A 187 -4.55 3.61 -20.83
N ALA A 188 -5.02 2.68 -19.99
CA ALA A 188 -6.36 2.71 -19.36
C ALA A 188 -6.41 2.01 -17.99
N THR A 189 -5.59 2.44 -17.04
CA THR A 189 -5.50 1.87 -15.69
C THR A 189 -6.84 1.90 -14.93
N LEU A 190 -7.24 0.76 -14.35
CA LEU A 190 -8.41 0.64 -13.50
C LEU A 190 -8.00 0.63 -12.01
N HIS A 191 -8.67 1.43 -11.19
CA HIS A 191 -8.51 1.49 -9.74
C HIS A 191 -9.77 1.02 -9.03
N GLN A 192 -9.63 0.40 -7.86
CA GLN A 192 -10.78 0.13 -6.99
C GLN A 192 -11.35 1.42 -6.39
N GLU A 193 -12.59 1.33 -5.92
CA GLU A 193 -13.34 2.45 -5.34
C GLU A 193 -12.73 3.14 -4.11
N SER A 194 -11.78 2.50 -3.42
CA SER A 194 -11.04 3.15 -2.32
C SER A 194 -10.05 4.22 -2.80
N ALA A 195 -9.80 4.31 -4.11
CA ALA A 195 -9.12 5.46 -4.72
C ALA A 195 -9.90 6.77 -4.56
N TYR A 196 -11.22 6.71 -4.31
CA TYR A 196 -12.01 7.89 -4.06
C TYR A 196 -11.72 8.51 -2.70
N GLN A 197 -11.27 9.77 -2.73
CA GLN A 197 -11.17 10.63 -1.56
C GLN A 197 -12.02 11.89 -1.76
N ASN A 198 -12.64 12.37 -0.69
CA ASN A 198 -13.27 13.69 -0.66
C ASN A 198 -12.24 14.78 -0.32
N ALA A 199 -12.68 16.05 -0.35
CA ALA A 199 -11.79 17.18 -0.12
C ALA A 199 -11.12 17.19 1.27
N ARG A 200 -11.78 16.66 2.31
CA ARG A 200 -11.24 16.58 3.68
C ARG A 200 -10.24 15.44 3.83
N GLU A 201 -10.50 14.27 3.23
CA GLU A 201 -9.54 13.16 3.15
C GLU A 201 -8.24 13.60 2.46
N LEU A 202 -8.33 14.39 1.39
CA LEU A 202 -7.16 14.91 0.68
C LEU A 202 -6.32 15.90 1.52
N VAL A 203 -6.89 16.55 2.53
CA VAL A 203 -6.14 17.40 3.49
C VAL A 203 -5.24 16.55 4.40
N ASP A 204 -5.63 15.30 4.67
CA ASP A 204 -4.84 14.35 5.46
C ASP A 204 -3.82 13.58 4.60
N GLY A 205 -3.82 13.81 3.29
CA GLY A 205 -2.89 13.23 2.31
C GLY A 205 -3.60 12.51 1.17
N ILE A 206 -2.86 12.25 0.09
CA ILE A 206 -3.36 11.49 -1.06
C ILE A 206 -3.10 10.01 -0.78
N GLY A 207 -4.14 9.27 -0.39
CA GLY A 207 -4.04 7.89 0.08
C GLY A 207 -3.75 6.87 -1.02
N TRP A 208 -4.00 7.23 -2.28
CA TRP A 208 -3.82 6.35 -3.44
C TRP A 208 -2.58 6.70 -4.29
N GLU A 209 -1.75 7.65 -3.82
CA GLU A 209 -0.66 8.22 -4.63
C GLU A 209 0.43 7.20 -5.00
N SER A 210 0.79 6.30 -4.07
CA SER A 210 1.79 5.26 -4.36
C SER A 210 1.24 4.24 -5.36
N THR A 211 -0.01 3.80 -5.21
CA THR A 211 -0.68 2.93 -6.19
C THR A 211 -0.75 3.59 -7.57
N ILE A 212 -1.08 4.88 -7.66
CA ILE A 212 -1.07 5.58 -8.97
C ILE A 212 0.33 5.57 -9.61
N ALA A 213 1.38 5.75 -8.81
CA ALA A 213 2.76 5.67 -9.29
C ALA A 213 3.11 4.25 -9.76
N HIS A 214 2.72 3.23 -8.99
CA HIS A 214 2.86 1.80 -9.30
C HIS A 214 2.26 1.45 -10.66
N GLU A 215 0.96 1.70 -10.82
CA GLU A 215 0.23 1.39 -12.06
C GLU A 215 0.77 2.16 -13.27
N LEU A 216 1.18 3.41 -13.06
CA LEU A 216 1.76 4.20 -14.14
C LEU A 216 3.13 3.64 -14.56
N PHE A 217 3.95 3.17 -13.61
CA PHE A 217 5.28 2.67 -13.92
C PHE A 217 5.24 1.40 -14.77
N HIS A 218 4.19 0.61 -14.63
CA HIS A 218 3.96 -0.56 -15.47
C HIS A 218 3.90 -0.25 -16.97
N GLN A 219 3.53 0.98 -17.33
CA GLN A 219 3.54 1.44 -18.72
C GLN A 219 4.93 1.32 -19.40
N TRP A 220 6.02 1.21 -18.61
CA TRP A 220 7.36 0.82 -19.07
C TRP A 220 7.71 -0.64 -18.71
N PHE A 221 7.41 -1.07 -17.48
CA PHE A 221 7.75 -2.40 -16.96
C PHE A 221 6.50 -3.25 -16.71
N GLY A 222 6.16 -4.13 -17.65
CA GLY A 222 4.90 -4.88 -17.66
C GLY A 222 4.12 -4.67 -18.96
N ASP A 223 4.12 -3.46 -19.48
CA ASP A 223 3.42 -3.16 -20.74
C ASP A 223 4.39 -3.05 -21.92
N LEU A 224 5.37 -2.14 -21.84
CA LEU A 224 6.32 -1.93 -22.94
C LEU A 224 7.28 -3.11 -23.06
N VAL A 225 7.73 -3.62 -21.91
CA VAL A 225 8.45 -4.88 -21.78
C VAL A 225 7.70 -5.76 -20.79
N THR A 226 6.77 -6.55 -21.31
CA THR A 226 5.98 -7.51 -20.53
C THR A 226 6.79 -8.77 -20.21
N THR A 227 6.62 -9.35 -19.04
CA THR A 227 7.14 -10.68 -18.70
C THR A 227 6.89 -11.74 -19.79
N GLU A 228 7.87 -12.61 -20.04
CA GLU A 228 7.74 -13.75 -20.96
C GLU A 228 6.71 -14.78 -20.46
N SER A 229 6.76 -15.06 -19.17
CA SER A 229 5.86 -15.97 -18.46
C SER A 229 5.67 -15.48 -17.04
N TRP A 230 4.67 -15.98 -16.32
CA TRP A 230 4.43 -15.58 -14.92
C TRP A 230 5.62 -15.90 -14.00
N SER A 231 6.48 -16.86 -14.38
CA SER A 231 7.76 -17.10 -13.70
C SER A 231 8.66 -15.87 -13.59
N HIS A 232 8.55 -14.95 -14.55
CA HIS A 232 9.36 -13.73 -14.64
C HIS A 232 8.62 -12.48 -14.17
N ILE A 233 7.47 -12.61 -13.50
CA ILE A 233 6.62 -11.49 -13.06
C ILE A 233 7.36 -10.38 -12.30
N THR A 234 8.52 -10.68 -11.69
CA THR A 234 9.45 -9.69 -11.13
C THR A 234 9.80 -8.53 -12.09
N VAL A 235 9.88 -8.77 -13.41
CA VAL A 235 10.16 -7.68 -14.37
C VAL A 235 8.99 -6.70 -14.52
N ASN A 236 7.79 -7.08 -14.06
CA ASN A 236 6.63 -6.21 -13.91
C ASN A 236 6.58 -5.67 -12.47
N GLU A 237 6.30 -6.54 -11.52
CA GLU A 237 5.82 -6.18 -10.18
C GLU A 237 6.88 -5.64 -9.24
N SER A 238 8.09 -6.20 -9.32
CA SER A 238 9.20 -5.69 -8.51
C SER A 238 9.54 -4.26 -8.91
N PHE A 239 9.44 -3.95 -10.20
CA PHE A 239 9.70 -2.63 -10.75
C PHE A 239 8.60 -1.63 -10.42
N ALA A 240 7.34 -2.03 -10.57
CA ALA A 240 6.21 -1.18 -10.21
C ALA A 240 6.20 -0.88 -8.70
N ASN A 241 6.44 -1.87 -7.84
CA ASN A 241 6.62 -1.65 -6.40
C ASN A 241 7.84 -0.75 -6.11
N TYR A 242 8.98 -0.96 -6.78
CA TYR A 242 10.14 -0.08 -6.57
C TYR A 242 9.89 1.37 -7.05
N SER A 243 8.99 1.58 -8.00
CA SER A 243 8.64 2.92 -8.47
C SER A 243 8.00 3.79 -7.40
N GLU A 244 7.29 3.18 -6.43
CA GLU A 244 6.67 3.86 -5.30
C GLU A 244 7.72 4.51 -4.39
N THR A 245 8.83 3.79 -4.17
CA THR A 245 10.03 4.33 -3.51
C THR A 245 10.59 5.52 -4.30
N LEU A 246 10.78 5.37 -5.62
CA LEU A 246 11.38 6.40 -6.47
C LEU A 246 10.53 7.68 -6.48
N TRP A 247 9.21 7.52 -6.56
CA TRP A 247 8.27 8.63 -6.50
C TRP A 247 8.28 9.32 -5.14
N SER A 248 8.27 8.55 -4.05
CA SER A 248 8.36 9.09 -2.69
C SER A 248 9.66 9.87 -2.47
N GLU A 249 10.79 9.38 -2.98
CA GLU A 249 12.07 10.07 -2.95
C GLU A 249 12.00 11.42 -3.68
N TYR A 250 11.42 11.45 -4.88
CA TYR A 250 11.28 12.66 -5.67
C TYR A 250 10.32 13.67 -5.04
N LYS A 251 9.17 13.21 -4.54
CA LYS A 251 8.09 14.10 -4.10
C LYS A 251 8.25 14.59 -2.67
N GLN A 252 8.78 13.74 -1.79
CA GLN A 252 8.80 13.97 -0.34
C GLN A 252 10.22 13.88 0.25
N GLY A 253 11.20 13.36 -0.50
CA GLY A 253 12.59 13.26 -0.10
C GLY A 253 12.97 11.88 0.45
N LYS A 254 14.25 11.71 0.77
CA LYS A 254 14.85 10.42 1.13
C LYS A 254 14.19 9.74 2.34
N ASP A 255 13.81 10.47 3.39
CA ASP A 255 13.20 9.82 4.56
C ASP A 255 11.88 9.14 4.21
N ALA A 256 11.07 9.70 3.30
CA ALA A 256 9.82 9.09 2.85
C ALA A 256 10.07 7.85 1.97
N ALA A 257 11.11 7.89 1.13
CA ALA A 257 11.52 6.74 0.34
C ALA A 257 12.03 5.59 1.24
N ASP A 258 12.82 5.91 2.26
CA ASP A 258 13.36 4.95 3.22
C ASP A 258 12.26 4.37 4.12
N ASP A 259 11.25 5.17 4.49
CA ASP A 259 10.06 4.72 5.23
C ASP A 259 9.23 3.73 4.41
N HIS A 260 8.90 4.09 3.16
CA HIS A 260 8.19 3.20 2.24
C HIS A 260 8.96 1.88 2.01
N ASN A 261 10.29 1.96 1.83
CA ASN A 261 11.14 0.78 1.74
C ASN A 261 11.12 -0.09 3.00
N TYR A 262 11.03 0.52 4.17
CA TYR A 262 10.94 -0.20 5.42
C TYR A 262 9.59 -0.94 5.52
N ASP A 263 8.50 -0.29 5.09
CA ASP A 263 7.17 -0.91 5.03
C ASP A 263 7.15 -2.10 4.06
N ASP A 264 7.79 -1.99 2.89
CA ASP A 264 7.98 -3.14 1.98
C ASP A 264 8.73 -4.29 2.67
N MET A 265 9.82 -3.97 3.37
CA MET A 265 10.54 -4.99 4.13
C MET A 265 9.63 -5.66 5.17
N GLN A 266 8.82 -4.89 5.91
CA GLN A 266 7.88 -5.47 6.86
C GLN A 266 6.81 -6.34 6.17
N GLY A 267 6.26 -5.90 5.03
CA GLY A 267 5.29 -6.65 4.25
C GLY A 267 5.82 -8.01 3.82
N TYR A 268 7.07 -8.06 3.34
CA TYR A 268 7.74 -9.32 3.04
C TYR A 268 7.93 -10.21 4.29
N MET A 269 8.32 -9.63 5.43
CA MET A 269 8.59 -10.38 6.67
C MET A 269 7.35 -10.94 7.37
N GLN A 270 6.16 -10.37 7.11
CA GLN A 270 4.91 -10.85 7.70
C GLN A 270 4.50 -12.26 7.21
N GLY A 271 4.93 -12.67 6.01
CA GLY A 271 4.61 -14.00 5.46
C GLY A 271 5.69 -15.04 5.83
N PRO A 272 5.45 -15.97 6.79
CA PRO A 272 6.48 -16.91 7.23
C PRO A 272 6.96 -17.86 6.11
N GLY A 273 6.13 -18.14 5.11
CA GLY A 273 6.51 -18.93 3.93
C GLY A 273 7.34 -18.18 2.88
N ASN A 274 7.39 -16.85 2.94
CA ASN A 274 8.09 -16.02 1.93
C ASN A 274 9.60 -16.27 1.93
N ILE A 275 10.18 -16.65 3.06
CA ILE A 275 11.60 -16.98 3.18
C ILE A 275 11.99 -18.21 2.32
N LEU A 276 11.05 -19.09 1.99
CA LEU A 276 11.32 -20.34 1.25
C LEU A 276 11.22 -20.19 -0.27
N LYS A 277 10.71 -19.06 -0.75
CA LYS A 277 10.39 -18.85 -2.16
C LYS A 277 11.49 -18.08 -2.87
N ASP A 278 11.83 -18.52 -4.07
CA ASP A 278 12.64 -17.76 -5.02
C ASP A 278 11.82 -16.61 -5.61
N LEU A 279 12.50 -15.57 -6.10
CA LEU A 279 11.85 -14.45 -6.78
C LEU A 279 11.40 -14.87 -8.19
N VAL A 280 12.28 -15.52 -8.94
CA VAL A 280 11.95 -16.17 -10.22
C VAL A 280 11.61 -17.64 -9.95
N ARG A 281 10.39 -18.03 -10.30
CA ARG A 281 9.86 -19.37 -10.03
C ARG A 281 9.47 -20.06 -11.33
N PHE A 282 10.36 -20.90 -11.85
CA PHE A 282 10.11 -21.68 -13.09
C PHE A 282 9.08 -22.80 -12.90
N HIS A 283 8.77 -23.15 -11.65
CA HIS A 283 7.78 -24.15 -11.30
C HIS A 283 6.86 -23.58 -10.23
N TYR A 284 5.56 -23.59 -10.52
CA TYR A 284 4.48 -23.22 -9.61
C TYR A 284 3.28 -24.13 -9.89
N ALA A 285 2.42 -24.34 -8.90
CA ALA A 285 1.24 -25.20 -9.07
C ALA A 285 0.11 -24.42 -9.75
N ASP A 286 -0.04 -23.15 -9.38
CA ASP A 286 -0.96 -22.21 -9.98
C ASP A 286 -0.21 -20.91 -10.36
N LYS A 287 -0.60 -20.27 -11.47
CA LYS A 287 -0.04 -18.97 -11.89
C LYS A 287 -0.26 -17.90 -10.81
N GLU A 288 -1.29 -18.04 -10.00
CA GLU A 288 -1.55 -17.14 -8.88
C GLU A 288 -0.49 -17.22 -7.76
N ASP A 289 0.30 -18.31 -7.69
CA ASP A 289 1.34 -18.50 -6.67
C ASP A 289 2.46 -17.47 -6.77
N VAL A 290 2.62 -16.82 -7.94
CA VAL A 290 3.68 -15.83 -8.15
C VAL A 290 3.28 -14.41 -7.73
N PHE A 291 2.01 -14.16 -7.43
CA PHE A 291 1.49 -12.85 -7.02
C PHE A 291 1.49 -12.72 -5.49
N ASP A 292 2.68 -12.54 -4.93
CA ASP A 292 2.90 -12.49 -3.48
C ASP A 292 3.97 -11.46 -3.07
N ALA A 293 4.10 -11.20 -1.76
CA ALA A 293 5.09 -10.27 -1.22
C ALA A 293 6.55 -10.58 -1.58
N VAL A 294 6.84 -11.75 -2.19
CA VAL A 294 8.16 -12.06 -2.73
C VAL A 294 8.38 -11.33 -4.06
N SER A 295 7.41 -11.39 -4.97
CA SER A 295 7.45 -10.69 -6.27
C SER A 295 7.35 -9.18 -6.14
N TYR A 296 6.52 -8.70 -5.21
CA TYR A 296 6.30 -7.29 -4.94
C TYR A 296 7.40 -6.77 -4.00
N ASN A 297 7.20 -6.91 -2.68
CA ASN A 297 8.03 -6.22 -1.69
C ASN A 297 9.51 -6.69 -1.67
N LYS A 298 9.80 -8.00 -1.65
CA LYS A 298 11.20 -8.48 -1.72
C LYS A 298 11.84 -8.09 -3.06
N GLY A 299 11.09 -8.19 -4.15
CA GLY A 299 11.54 -7.76 -5.47
C GLY A 299 11.95 -6.29 -5.51
N GLY A 300 11.10 -5.38 -5.03
CA GLY A 300 11.40 -3.96 -4.94
C GLY A 300 12.62 -3.67 -4.06
N ARG A 301 12.75 -4.38 -2.93
CA ARG A 301 13.94 -4.30 -2.06
C ARG A 301 15.22 -4.80 -2.73
N ILE A 302 15.15 -5.85 -3.54
CA ILE A 302 16.29 -6.35 -4.33
C ILE A 302 16.74 -5.30 -5.33
N LEU A 303 15.82 -4.63 -6.01
CA LEU A 303 16.13 -3.51 -6.92
C LEU A 303 16.76 -2.33 -6.17
N HIS A 304 16.28 -2.02 -4.97
CA HIS A 304 16.88 -0.98 -4.14
C HIS A 304 18.33 -1.30 -3.72
N MET A 305 18.58 -2.54 -3.29
CA MET A 305 19.94 -3.01 -3.01
C MET A 305 20.83 -2.99 -4.26
N LEU A 306 20.27 -3.36 -5.43
CA LEU A 306 21.00 -3.33 -6.70
C LEU A 306 21.39 -1.89 -7.08
N ARG A 307 20.46 -0.93 -6.97
CA ARG A 307 20.72 0.50 -7.20
C ARG A 307 21.83 1.02 -6.29
N ASN A 308 21.80 0.70 -5.00
CA ASN A 308 22.87 1.08 -4.06
C ASN A 308 24.22 0.46 -4.45
N TYR A 309 24.25 -0.82 -4.83
CA TYR A 309 25.48 -1.53 -5.18
C TYR A 309 26.15 -1.03 -6.46
N VAL A 310 25.37 -0.80 -7.52
CA VAL A 310 25.92 -0.37 -8.82
C VAL A 310 26.01 1.15 -8.98
N GLY A 311 25.28 1.90 -8.14
CA GLY A 311 25.14 3.35 -8.22
C GLY A 311 24.02 3.79 -9.17
N ASP A 312 23.42 4.96 -8.88
CA ASP A 312 22.28 5.53 -9.61
C ASP A 312 22.50 5.59 -11.13
N ASP A 313 23.61 6.16 -11.57
CA ASP A 313 23.88 6.37 -13.00
C ASP A 313 23.92 5.05 -13.78
N ALA A 314 24.60 4.04 -13.23
CA ALA A 314 24.69 2.73 -13.84
C ALA A 314 23.34 2.00 -13.79
N PHE A 315 22.60 2.13 -12.68
CA PHE A 315 21.28 1.51 -12.52
C PHE A 315 20.31 2.00 -13.59
N PHE A 316 20.07 3.32 -13.65
CA PHE A 316 19.10 3.88 -14.60
C PHE A 316 19.55 3.74 -16.06
N LYS A 317 20.86 3.80 -16.35
CA LYS A 317 21.38 3.50 -17.69
C LYS A 317 21.17 2.03 -18.08
N SER A 318 21.26 1.10 -17.14
CA SER A 318 20.96 -0.32 -17.38
C SER A 318 19.47 -0.53 -17.66
N LEU A 319 18.59 0.17 -16.93
CA LEU A 319 17.15 0.13 -17.20
C LEU A 319 16.81 0.72 -18.57
N ASN A 320 17.45 1.83 -18.95
CA ASN A 320 17.32 2.39 -20.29
C ASN A 320 17.71 1.38 -21.37
N ASN A 321 18.87 0.73 -21.22
CA ASN A 321 19.35 -0.29 -22.14
C ASN A 321 18.37 -1.47 -22.24
N TYR A 322 17.89 -1.97 -21.09
CA TYR A 322 16.90 -3.05 -21.02
C TYR A 322 15.60 -2.68 -21.76
N LEU A 323 15.01 -1.51 -21.46
CA LEU A 323 13.75 -1.08 -22.07
C LEU A 323 13.89 -0.82 -23.57
N THR A 324 14.95 -0.15 -24.00
CA THR A 324 15.14 0.21 -25.41
C THR A 324 15.43 -1.01 -26.29
N THR A 325 16.18 -1.99 -25.78
CA THR A 325 16.51 -3.25 -26.48
C THR A 325 15.31 -4.20 -26.57
N ASN A 326 14.47 -4.22 -25.53
CA ASN A 326 13.39 -5.20 -25.38
C ASN A 326 11.99 -4.63 -25.59
N LYS A 327 11.84 -3.35 -25.98
CA LYS A 327 10.54 -2.74 -26.27
C LYS A 327 9.69 -3.61 -27.20
N PHE A 328 8.43 -3.82 -26.81
CA PHE A 328 7.44 -4.66 -27.49
C PHE A 328 7.81 -6.16 -27.58
N LYS A 329 8.75 -6.64 -26.77
CA LYS A 329 9.13 -8.05 -26.66
C LYS A 329 8.81 -8.58 -25.27
N ALA A 330 8.95 -9.90 -25.13
CA ALA A 330 8.92 -10.59 -23.86
C ALA A 330 10.21 -10.30 -23.06
N GLY A 331 10.05 -9.95 -21.78
CA GLY A 331 11.11 -9.65 -20.83
C GLY A 331 11.38 -10.81 -19.88
N GLU A 332 12.64 -10.99 -19.51
CA GLU A 332 13.09 -12.01 -18.57
C GLU A 332 14.10 -11.43 -17.60
N ALA A 333 14.18 -12.00 -16.40
CA ALA A 333 15.20 -11.63 -15.43
C ALA A 333 16.63 -11.78 -15.98
N GLY A 334 16.86 -12.76 -16.88
CA GLY A 334 18.15 -12.95 -17.54
C GLY A 334 18.53 -11.81 -18.50
N LEU A 335 17.56 -11.26 -19.24
CA LEU A 335 17.76 -10.11 -20.12
C LEU A 335 18.08 -8.85 -19.32
N LEU A 336 17.43 -8.68 -18.16
CA LEU A 336 17.74 -7.60 -17.23
C LEU A 336 19.19 -7.71 -16.74
N ARG A 337 19.62 -8.89 -16.30
CA ARG A 337 21.02 -9.13 -15.89
C ARG A 337 22.00 -8.69 -16.98
N LEU A 338 21.80 -9.13 -18.22
CA LEU A 338 22.68 -8.81 -19.35
C LEU A 338 22.76 -7.30 -19.59
N ALA A 339 21.65 -6.56 -19.47
CA ALA A 339 21.66 -5.11 -19.60
C ALA A 339 22.53 -4.42 -18.52
N PHE A 340 22.51 -4.94 -17.28
CA PHE A 340 23.38 -4.46 -16.21
C PHE A 340 24.85 -4.83 -16.43
N GLU A 341 25.15 -6.04 -16.91
CA GLU A 341 26.51 -6.47 -17.23
C GLU A 341 27.12 -5.61 -18.34
N GLU A 342 26.35 -5.30 -19.39
CA GLU A 342 26.77 -4.44 -20.49
C GLU A 342 27.13 -3.02 -20.03
N VAL A 343 26.31 -2.42 -19.16
CA VAL A 343 26.53 -1.05 -18.70
C VAL A 343 27.62 -0.96 -17.63
N THR A 344 27.67 -1.92 -16.70
CA THR A 344 28.61 -1.89 -15.57
C THR A 344 29.96 -2.49 -15.89
N GLY A 345 30.06 -3.37 -16.90
CA GLY A 345 31.24 -4.18 -17.18
C GLY A 345 31.56 -5.21 -16.09
N LYS A 346 30.64 -5.49 -15.17
CA LYS A 346 30.81 -6.44 -14.06
C LYS A 346 30.06 -7.74 -14.37
N ASP A 347 30.57 -8.87 -13.89
CA ASP A 347 29.80 -10.11 -13.82
C ASP A 347 28.74 -10.01 -12.71
N MET A 348 27.47 -10.11 -13.10
CA MET A 348 26.33 -9.96 -12.20
C MET A 348 25.65 -11.30 -11.88
N ASN A 349 26.22 -12.43 -12.31
CA ASN A 349 25.68 -13.76 -12.01
C ASN A 349 25.52 -13.99 -10.51
N TRP A 350 26.48 -13.60 -9.69
CA TRP A 350 26.40 -13.80 -8.24
C TRP A 350 25.15 -13.12 -7.63
N PHE A 351 24.80 -11.92 -8.11
CA PHE A 351 23.68 -11.14 -7.58
C PHE A 351 22.36 -11.81 -7.99
N TRP A 352 22.23 -12.19 -9.26
CA TRP A 352 21.04 -12.88 -9.77
C TRP A 352 20.86 -14.25 -9.15
N ASN A 353 21.91 -15.06 -9.05
CA ASN A 353 21.88 -16.37 -8.40
C ASN A 353 21.44 -16.27 -6.93
N GLN A 354 21.89 -15.24 -6.22
CA GLN A 354 21.54 -15.05 -4.82
C GLN A 354 20.11 -14.53 -4.64
N TRP A 355 19.72 -13.51 -5.40
CA TRP A 355 18.52 -12.72 -5.13
C TRP A 355 17.33 -13.02 -6.05
N TYR A 356 17.59 -13.35 -7.32
CA TYR A 356 16.53 -13.71 -8.29
C TYR A 356 16.22 -15.20 -8.26
N TYR A 357 17.25 -16.03 -8.33
CA TYR A 357 17.13 -17.50 -8.39
C TYR A 357 17.33 -18.18 -7.04
N GLY A 358 17.41 -17.39 -5.96
CA GLY A 358 17.64 -17.87 -4.61
C GLY A 358 16.64 -17.34 -3.59
N SER A 359 16.20 -18.22 -2.71
CA SER A 359 15.30 -17.91 -1.61
C SER A 359 16.03 -17.42 -0.35
N GLY A 360 15.25 -16.92 0.60
CA GLY A 360 15.73 -16.45 1.89
C GLY A 360 16.12 -14.98 1.94
N HIS A 361 16.56 -14.60 3.13
CA HIS A 361 17.20 -13.33 3.49
C HIS A 361 18.22 -13.60 4.60
N PRO A 362 19.27 -12.78 4.75
CA PRO A 362 20.25 -12.96 5.81
C PRO A 362 19.62 -12.76 7.20
N LEU A 363 19.93 -13.69 8.10
CA LEU A 363 19.84 -13.50 9.55
C LEU A 363 21.25 -13.21 10.06
N VAL A 364 21.48 -12.08 10.73
CA VAL A 364 22.83 -11.68 11.17
C VAL A 364 22.87 -11.32 12.65
N LYS A 365 23.99 -11.62 13.29
CA LYS A 365 24.36 -11.12 14.60
C LYS A 365 25.60 -10.25 14.46
N ILE A 366 25.55 -9.04 15.01
CA ILE A 366 26.62 -8.04 14.92
C ILE A 366 27.14 -7.79 16.34
N ASP A 367 28.42 -8.07 16.54
CA ASP A 367 29.15 -7.88 17.80
C ASP A 367 30.32 -6.91 17.62
N TYR A 368 30.70 -6.24 18.70
CA TYR A 368 31.79 -5.26 18.71
C TYR A 368 32.81 -5.61 19.80
N ASN A 369 34.10 -5.68 19.45
CA ASN A 369 35.18 -5.95 20.40
C ASN A 369 36.22 -4.80 20.37
N TYR A 370 36.62 -4.33 21.57
CA TYR A 370 37.57 -3.23 21.79
C TYR A 370 38.72 -3.62 22.75
N GLU A 371 38.94 -4.92 22.99
CA GLU A 371 39.91 -5.44 23.97
C GLU A 371 41.36 -5.15 23.58
N THR A 372 41.64 -5.11 22.27
CA THR A 372 42.97 -4.70 21.80
C THR A 372 43.07 -3.17 21.74
N PRO A 373 43.98 -2.54 22.50
CA PRO A 373 44.12 -1.09 22.51
C PRO A 373 44.29 -0.51 21.10
N GLY A 374 43.51 0.52 20.79
CA GLY A 374 43.54 1.21 19.49
C GLY A 374 42.90 0.43 18.33
N LYS A 375 42.21 -0.68 18.59
CA LYS A 375 41.50 -1.46 17.57
C LYS A 375 40.03 -1.68 17.95
N ALA A 376 39.15 -1.38 17.01
CA ALA A 376 37.74 -1.74 17.07
C ALA A 376 37.49 -2.86 16.07
N MET A 377 36.94 -3.98 16.55
CA MET A 377 36.55 -5.12 15.72
C MET A 377 35.04 -5.18 15.60
N VAL A 378 34.54 -5.36 14.38
CA VAL A 378 33.13 -5.65 14.08
C VAL A 378 33.08 -7.09 13.62
N ILE A 379 32.34 -7.92 14.35
CA ILE A 379 32.16 -9.34 14.06
C ILE A 379 30.73 -9.51 13.55
N ILE A 380 30.59 -9.99 12.32
CA ILE A 380 29.28 -10.23 11.70
C ILE A 380 29.15 -11.74 11.47
N GLU A 381 28.23 -12.36 12.19
CA GLU A 381 27.89 -13.78 12.09
C GLU A 381 26.58 -13.94 11.33
N GLN A 382 26.58 -14.77 10.30
CA GLN A 382 25.39 -15.21 9.58
C GLN A 382 24.80 -16.43 10.29
N THR A 383 23.55 -16.32 10.77
CA THR A 383 22.94 -17.28 11.72
C THR A 383 21.83 -18.15 11.11
N GLN A 384 21.79 -18.27 9.78
CA GLN A 384 20.70 -19.00 9.12
C GLN A 384 20.83 -20.51 9.34
N LYS A 385 19.73 -21.17 9.70
CA LYS A 385 19.70 -22.62 10.02
C LYS A 385 20.07 -23.53 8.84
N THR A 386 19.95 -23.03 7.60
CA THR A 386 20.25 -23.79 6.38
C THR A 386 21.75 -23.90 6.11
N GLY A 387 22.59 -23.11 6.79
CA GLY A 387 24.01 -22.96 6.46
C GLY A 387 24.28 -22.19 5.17
N LYS A 388 23.24 -21.63 4.52
CA LYS A 388 23.39 -20.77 3.34
C LYS A 388 24.03 -19.46 3.76
N VAL A 389 25.23 -19.19 3.24
CA VAL A 389 25.96 -17.94 3.43
C VAL A 389 25.58 -16.97 2.32
N PHE A 390 25.22 -15.74 2.68
CA PHE A 390 24.95 -14.67 1.72
C PHE A 390 26.18 -13.80 1.52
N ARG A 391 26.37 -13.34 0.28
CA ARG A 391 27.36 -12.34 -0.10
C ARG A 391 26.72 -10.94 -0.04
N LEU A 392 27.22 -10.08 0.84
CA LEU A 392 26.61 -8.77 1.13
C LEU A 392 27.65 -7.64 1.00
N PRO A 393 27.53 -6.76 -0.02
CA PRO A 393 28.29 -5.52 -0.06
C PRO A 393 27.61 -4.48 0.85
N ILE A 394 28.33 -3.98 1.86
CA ILE A 394 27.80 -2.96 2.78
C ILE A 394 28.81 -1.86 3.07
N ALA A 395 28.31 -0.72 3.55
CA ALA A 395 29.11 0.32 4.16
C ALA A 395 29.09 0.21 5.70
N ILE A 396 30.25 0.41 6.33
CA ILE A 396 30.42 0.58 7.77
C ILE A 396 30.95 2.00 8.03
N ASP A 397 30.20 2.81 8.76
CA ASP A 397 30.63 4.15 9.17
C ASP A 397 31.13 4.14 10.63
N ILE A 398 32.33 4.65 10.85
CA ILE A 398 32.93 4.79 12.18
C ILE A 398 32.90 6.25 12.58
N TYR A 399 32.19 6.55 13.67
CA TYR A 399 32.02 7.90 14.18
C TYR A 399 32.96 8.20 15.36
N THR A 400 33.65 9.33 15.28
CA THR A 400 34.43 9.94 16.37
C THR A 400 33.87 11.33 16.62
N GLY A 401 32.95 11.45 17.58
CA GLY A 401 32.11 12.64 17.67
C GLY A 401 31.17 12.75 16.46
N ALA A 402 31.01 13.94 15.90
CA ALA A 402 30.18 14.15 14.70
C ALA A 402 30.86 13.70 13.39
N ALA A 403 32.19 13.58 13.39
CA ALA A 403 32.94 13.16 12.21
C ALA A 403 32.79 11.66 12.00
N LYS A 404 32.69 11.24 10.74
CA LYS A 404 32.61 9.83 10.35
C LYS A 404 33.65 9.45 9.30
N LYS A 405 34.11 8.22 9.36
CA LYS A 405 34.91 7.58 8.30
C LYS A 405 34.20 6.33 7.80
N ARG A 406 33.97 6.27 6.49
CA ARG A 406 33.26 5.17 5.81
C ARG A 406 34.24 4.10 5.31
N TYR A 407 33.83 2.85 5.42
CA TYR A 407 34.52 1.68 4.88
C TYR A 407 33.51 0.81 4.12
N ASN A 408 33.80 0.51 2.86
CA ASN A 408 33.02 -0.44 2.07
C ASN A 408 33.64 -1.83 2.24
N VAL A 409 32.82 -2.81 2.61
CA VAL A 409 33.26 -4.17 2.92
C VAL A 409 32.33 -5.20 2.30
N TRP A 410 32.83 -6.42 2.17
CA TRP A 410 32.05 -7.58 1.77
C TRP A 410 31.92 -8.54 2.94
N ILE A 411 30.69 -8.94 3.26
CA ILE A 411 30.41 -10.09 4.12
C ILE A 411 30.26 -11.28 3.16
N GLU A 412 31.14 -12.27 3.28
CA GLU A 412 31.26 -13.40 2.35
C GLU A 412 31.34 -14.75 3.07
N ASN A 413 31.55 -14.75 4.38
CA ASN A 413 31.73 -15.96 5.19
C ASN A 413 30.60 -16.11 6.21
N ASN A 414 30.56 -17.28 6.85
CA ASN A 414 29.66 -17.51 7.99
C ASN A 414 29.95 -16.53 9.14
N ILE A 415 31.23 -16.19 9.33
CA ILE A 415 31.68 -15.17 10.27
C ILE A 415 32.74 -14.33 9.57
N ASP A 416 32.52 -13.03 9.49
CA ASP A 416 33.51 -12.05 9.04
C ASP A 416 33.88 -11.12 10.19
N THR A 417 35.16 -10.78 10.32
CA THR A 417 35.66 -9.82 11.32
C THR A 417 36.39 -8.68 10.63
N PHE A 418 35.87 -7.46 10.78
CA PHE A 418 36.49 -6.25 10.26
C PHE A 418 37.19 -5.51 11.38
N THR A 419 38.47 -5.17 11.19
CA THR A 419 39.28 -4.47 12.19
C THR A 419 39.60 -3.06 11.74
N PHE A 420 39.35 -2.09 12.62
CA PHE A 420 39.57 -0.68 12.37
C PHE A 420 40.46 -0.07 13.44
N ASN A 421 41.53 0.60 13.00
CA ASN A 421 42.42 1.32 13.90
C ASN A 421 41.78 2.64 14.35
N TYR A 422 41.93 2.98 15.63
CA TYR A 422 41.51 4.26 16.18
C TYR A 422 42.53 4.82 17.18
N SER A 423 42.66 6.16 17.22
CA SER A 423 43.37 6.87 18.28
C SER A 423 42.46 7.23 19.45
N GLN A 424 41.17 7.46 19.17
CA GLN A 424 40.10 7.66 20.13
C GLN A 424 39.01 6.62 19.89
N LYS A 425 38.52 5.97 20.95
CA LYS A 425 37.47 4.94 20.84
C LYS A 425 36.26 5.51 20.07
N PRO A 426 35.78 4.84 19.01
CA PRO A 426 34.59 5.26 18.28
C PRO A 426 33.38 5.40 19.20
N ALA A 427 32.61 6.47 19.00
CA ALA A 427 31.36 6.70 19.72
C ALA A 427 30.21 5.87 19.13
N LEU A 428 30.31 5.52 17.85
CA LEU A 428 29.39 4.65 17.14
C LEU A 428 30.13 3.96 15.99
N ILE A 429 29.85 2.67 15.79
CA ILE A 429 30.10 1.98 14.54
C ILE A 429 28.74 1.65 13.95
N ASN A 430 28.41 2.25 12.81
CA ASN A 430 27.15 2.05 12.13
C ASN A 430 27.34 1.03 10.99
N VAL A 431 26.98 -0.22 11.27
CA VAL A 431 26.95 -1.29 10.26
C VAL A 431 25.70 -1.15 9.39
N ASP A 432 25.84 -1.39 8.09
CA ASP A 432 24.82 -1.06 7.07
C ASP A 432 24.47 0.42 7.14
N ALA A 433 25.50 1.25 6.96
CA ALA A 433 25.39 2.69 7.11
C ALA A 433 24.50 3.37 6.05
N ASP A 434 24.14 2.65 4.98
CA ASP A 434 23.17 3.11 3.98
C ASP A 434 21.73 2.65 4.29
N LYS A 435 21.56 1.66 5.17
CA LYS A 435 20.27 1.10 5.61
C LYS A 435 19.43 0.49 4.49
N VAL A 436 20.09 -0.11 3.51
CA VAL A 436 19.42 -0.67 2.31
C VAL A 436 19.19 -2.17 2.38
N MET A 437 19.82 -2.86 3.33
CA MET A 437 19.84 -4.33 3.34
C MET A 437 18.47 -4.95 3.68
N LEU A 438 18.07 -5.96 2.91
CA LEU A 438 16.95 -6.85 3.24
C LEU A 438 17.45 -7.99 4.12
N TRP A 439 17.37 -7.83 5.44
CA TRP A 439 17.85 -8.80 6.43
C TRP A 439 17.15 -8.65 7.78
N ILE A 440 17.32 -9.65 8.65
CA ILE A 440 17.00 -9.53 10.08
C ILE A 440 18.31 -9.51 10.85
N LYS A 441 18.49 -8.53 11.73
CA LYS A 441 19.73 -8.34 12.49
C LYS A 441 19.49 -8.30 14.00
N THR A 442 20.42 -8.90 14.73
CA THR A 442 20.65 -8.62 16.15
C THR A 442 21.91 -7.76 16.24
N ASP A 443 21.75 -6.48 16.55
CA ASP A 443 22.86 -5.51 16.62
C ASP A 443 23.17 -5.17 18.09
N ASN A 444 24.30 -5.64 18.61
CA ASN A 444 24.67 -5.52 20.02
C ASN A 444 25.32 -4.17 20.37
N LYS A 445 24.72 -3.09 19.87
CA LYS A 445 25.03 -1.70 20.25
C LYS A 445 24.62 -1.41 21.70
N THR A 446 25.38 -0.56 22.38
CA THR A 446 25.01 -0.07 23.71
C THR A 446 24.00 1.08 23.63
N ALA A 447 23.45 1.48 24.78
CA ALA A 447 22.57 2.65 24.86
C ALA A 447 23.26 3.92 24.36
N GLU A 448 24.52 4.13 24.73
CA GLU A 448 25.32 5.28 24.31
C GLU A 448 25.52 5.31 22.79
N ASN A 449 25.67 4.13 22.15
CA ASN A 449 25.74 4.05 20.70
C ASN A 449 24.43 4.51 20.05
N TYR A 450 23.27 4.11 20.56
CA TYR A 450 21.98 4.55 20.01
C TYR A 450 21.73 6.05 20.23
N VAL A 451 22.16 6.61 21.38
CA VAL A 451 22.12 8.07 21.61
C VAL A 451 22.99 8.80 20.60
N HIS A 452 24.19 8.29 20.31
CA HIS A 452 25.07 8.85 19.30
C HIS A 452 24.51 8.69 17.88
N GLN A 453 23.88 7.55 17.58
CA GLN A 453 23.21 7.26 16.31
C GLN A 453 22.08 8.24 16.06
N MET A 454 21.17 8.44 17.02
CA MET A 454 20.07 9.40 16.91
C MET A 454 20.56 10.83 16.62
N LYS A 455 21.72 11.20 17.18
CA LYS A 455 22.27 12.55 17.05
C LYS A 455 22.98 12.82 15.73
N TYR A 456 23.70 11.84 15.18
CA TYR A 456 24.64 12.09 14.07
C TYR A 456 24.43 11.22 12.83
N ALA A 457 23.74 10.08 12.94
CA ALA A 457 23.47 9.23 11.78
C ALA A 457 22.22 9.75 11.03
N PRO A 458 22.32 10.03 9.73
CA PRO A 458 21.35 10.91 9.06
C PRO A 458 20.12 10.20 8.50
N ASN A 459 20.14 8.88 8.32
CA ASN A 459 19.08 8.17 7.58
C ASN A 459 17.83 7.96 8.44
N TYR A 460 16.69 7.75 7.80
CA TYR A 460 15.43 7.45 8.48
C TYR A 460 15.58 6.23 9.42
N LEU A 461 16.10 5.11 8.93
CA LEU A 461 16.24 3.88 9.73
C LEU A 461 17.24 4.00 10.87
N ASP A 462 18.27 4.84 10.74
CA ASP A 462 19.16 5.12 11.87
C ASP A 462 18.40 5.71 13.06
N ARG A 463 17.55 6.71 12.78
CA ARG A 463 16.79 7.42 13.81
C ARG A 463 15.66 6.55 14.34
N LYS A 464 14.96 5.85 13.44
CA LYS A 464 13.89 4.91 13.80
C LYS A 464 14.38 3.79 14.73
N GLU A 465 15.49 3.13 14.40
CA GLU A 465 16.07 2.05 15.21
C GLU A 465 16.45 2.54 16.62
N ALA A 466 17.00 3.77 16.73
CA ALA A 466 17.32 4.37 18.02
C ALA A 466 16.05 4.67 18.85
N LEU A 467 15.02 5.24 18.24
CA LEU A 467 13.74 5.50 18.90
C LEU A 467 13.04 4.21 19.34
N ASP A 468 13.07 3.16 18.51
CA ASP A 468 12.56 1.83 18.86
C ASP A 468 13.31 1.26 20.09
N TYR A 469 14.63 1.42 20.14
CA TYR A 469 15.44 1.02 21.29
C TYR A 469 15.08 1.82 22.55
N PHE A 470 14.98 3.15 22.46
CA PHE A 470 14.64 4.01 23.59
C PHE A 470 13.24 3.69 24.16
N ALA A 471 12.26 3.48 23.29
CA ALA A 471 10.92 3.06 23.70
C ALA A 471 10.95 1.73 24.44
N LYS A 472 11.62 0.71 23.88
CA LYS A 472 11.76 -0.61 24.50
C LYS A 472 12.46 -0.54 25.87
N LYS A 473 13.39 0.39 26.05
CA LYS A 473 14.16 0.58 27.28
C LYS A 473 13.58 1.64 28.23
N ASN A 474 12.46 2.29 27.88
CA ASN A 474 11.89 3.42 28.62
C ASN A 474 12.92 4.54 28.89
N MET A 475 13.74 4.86 27.89
CA MET A 475 14.76 5.89 27.98
C MET A 475 14.18 7.29 27.69
N PRO A 476 14.59 8.34 28.44
CA PRO A 476 14.13 9.71 28.20
C PRO A 476 14.53 10.24 26.82
N GLU A 477 15.58 9.70 26.20
CA GLU A 477 16.02 10.04 24.85
C GLU A 477 14.98 9.72 23.76
N LEU A 478 13.94 8.94 24.06
CA LEU A 478 12.78 8.80 23.17
C LEU A 478 12.19 10.17 22.79
N ALA A 479 12.23 11.14 23.70
CA ALA A 479 11.76 12.50 23.48
C ALA A 479 12.45 13.23 22.33
N LEU A 480 13.67 12.82 21.95
CA LEU A 480 14.41 13.44 20.84
C LEU A 480 13.61 13.35 19.52
N GLY A 481 12.84 12.27 19.33
CA GLY A 481 12.02 12.06 18.15
C GLY A 481 10.86 13.05 17.99
N LEU A 482 10.43 13.74 19.06
CA LEU A 482 9.42 14.80 18.98
C LEU A 482 9.87 16.01 18.15
N SER A 483 11.18 16.14 17.94
CA SER A 483 11.80 17.21 17.15
C SER A 483 12.33 16.73 15.79
N ASP A 484 12.04 15.49 15.40
CA ASP A 484 12.53 14.93 14.13
C ASP A 484 12.05 15.76 12.93
N LYS A 485 12.92 15.91 11.93
CA LYS A 485 12.59 16.63 10.70
C LYS A 485 11.46 15.95 9.91
N TYR A 486 11.34 14.63 10.01
CA TYR A 486 10.35 13.84 9.29
C TYR A 486 9.11 13.62 10.16
N ALA A 487 7.96 14.13 9.69
CA ALA A 487 6.72 14.15 10.48
C ALA A 487 6.24 12.74 10.89
N PRO A 488 6.30 11.71 10.02
CA PRO A 488 5.94 10.35 10.44
C PRO A 488 6.79 9.80 11.60
N LEU A 489 8.07 10.16 11.71
CA LEU A 489 8.87 9.81 12.89
C LEU A 489 8.43 10.57 14.15
N ARG A 490 8.03 11.83 14.02
CA ARG A 490 7.43 12.57 15.14
C ARG A 490 6.15 11.88 15.61
N LYS A 491 5.22 11.58 14.70
CA LYS A 491 3.97 10.84 14.99
C LYS A 491 4.26 9.49 15.66
N ASN A 492 5.15 8.69 15.09
CA ASN A 492 5.55 7.40 15.65
C ASN A 492 6.16 7.54 17.06
N THR A 493 6.92 8.61 17.31
CA THR A 493 7.46 8.92 18.65
C THR A 493 6.35 9.24 19.64
N ILE A 494 5.35 10.03 19.24
CA ILE A 494 4.18 10.35 20.09
C ILE A 494 3.43 9.08 20.48
N GLU A 495 3.16 8.18 19.52
CA GLU A 495 2.49 6.89 19.76
C GLU A 495 3.30 5.99 20.73
N LYS A 496 4.64 6.01 20.62
CA LYS A 496 5.52 5.25 21.52
C LYS A 496 5.57 5.85 22.93
N LEU A 497 5.62 7.19 23.04
CA LEU A 497 5.54 7.89 24.32
C LEU A 497 4.22 7.58 25.01
N GLU A 498 3.14 7.52 24.22
CA GLU A 498 1.87 6.83 24.48
C GLU A 498 1.96 5.72 25.52
N ALA A 499 2.66 4.67 25.12
CA ALA A 499 2.76 3.43 25.85
C ALA A 499 3.90 3.40 26.88
N SER A 500 4.60 4.53 27.07
CA SER A 500 5.83 4.59 27.88
C SER A 500 5.58 5.02 29.33
N LYS A 501 6.53 4.70 30.21
CA LYS A 501 6.48 5.13 31.62
C LYS A 501 6.78 6.63 31.84
N ILE A 502 7.25 7.32 30.81
CA ILE A 502 7.65 8.73 30.87
C ILE A 502 6.61 9.67 30.25
N ALA A 503 5.42 9.14 29.93
CA ALA A 503 4.38 9.85 29.20
C ALA A 503 3.91 11.15 29.89
N GLU A 504 3.92 11.17 31.22
CA GLU A 504 3.42 12.28 32.04
C GLU A 504 4.51 13.28 32.46
N GLU A 505 5.76 13.09 32.03
CA GLU A 505 6.83 14.03 32.37
C GLU A 505 6.56 15.43 31.79
N ALA A 506 6.73 16.47 32.61
CA ALA A 506 6.39 17.85 32.24
C ALA A 506 7.02 18.31 30.92
N LYS A 507 8.29 17.97 30.68
CA LYS A 507 8.99 18.32 29.43
C LYS A 507 8.40 17.63 28.20
N ILE A 508 7.88 16.41 28.35
CA ILE A 508 7.20 15.68 27.27
C ILE A 508 5.88 16.38 26.98
N ILE A 509 5.09 16.66 28.01
CA ILE A 509 3.81 17.36 27.85
C ILE A 509 4.00 18.72 27.17
N GLU A 510 4.99 19.53 27.57
CA GLU A 510 5.32 20.81 26.93
C GLU A 510 5.64 20.65 25.43
N ALA A 511 6.40 19.62 25.07
CA ALA A 511 6.72 19.32 23.68
C ALA A 511 5.48 18.87 22.87
N ILE A 512 4.64 18.03 23.46
CA ILE A 512 3.37 17.60 22.85
C ILE A 512 2.42 18.79 22.67
N GLU A 513 2.28 19.66 23.66
CA GLU A 513 1.49 20.90 23.56
C GLU A 513 1.97 21.77 22.40
N LYS A 514 3.29 21.92 22.22
CA LYS A 514 3.85 22.66 21.10
C LYS A 514 3.45 22.04 19.76
N ILE A 515 3.57 20.72 19.60
CA ILE A 515 3.19 20.00 18.37
C ILE A 515 1.69 20.17 18.09
N ALA A 516 0.83 19.95 19.09
CA ALA A 516 -0.62 20.06 18.96
C ALA A 516 -1.07 21.47 18.50
N ASN A 517 -0.31 22.50 18.85
CA ASN A 517 -0.60 23.89 18.47
C ASN A 517 0.00 24.32 17.13
N THR A 518 1.18 23.81 16.76
CA THR A 518 2.02 24.44 15.72
C THR A 518 2.52 23.52 14.60
N ASP A 519 2.37 22.19 14.71
CA ASP A 519 2.85 21.29 13.67
C ASP A 519 2.05 21.47 12.36
N ASN A 520 2.78 21.53 11.25
CA ASN A 520 2.20 21.70 9.91
C ASN A 520 1.61 20.39 9.38
N ASP A 521 2.15 19.25 9.82
CA ASP A 521 1.64 17.94 9.43
C ASP A 521 0.37 17.59 10.23
N ARG A 522 -0.73 17.36 9.52
CA ARG A 522 -2.05 17.18 10.13
C ARG A 522 -2.14 15.91 10.96
N LYS A 523 -1.51 14.81 10.52
CA LYS A 523 -1.52 13.53 11.23
C LYS A 523 -0.68 13.59 12.50
N THR A 524 0.46 14.26 12.47
CA THR A 524 1.32 14.49 13.64
C THR A 524 0.65 15.42 14.65
N LYS A 525 0.04 16.51 14.18
CA LYS A 525 -0.77 17.40 15.03
C LYS A 525 -1.94 16.65 15.69
N ALA A 526 -2.66 15.81 14.93
CA ALA A 526 -3.75 15.00 15.46
C ALA A 526 -3.27 14.01 16.53
N ALA A 527 -2.15 13.31 16.30
CA ALA A 527 -1.55 12.41 17.30
C ALA A 527 -1.21 13.14 18.60
N ALA A 528 -0.67 14.36 18.52
CA ALA A 528 -0.42 15.18 19.70
C ALA A 528 -1.72 15.60 20.43
N ILE A 529 -2.79 15.95 19.69
CA ILE A 529 -4.08 16.29 20.30
C ILE A 529 -4.69 15.07 21.00
N SER A 530 -4.65 13.89 20.37
CA SER A 530 -5.14 12.62 20.96
C SER A 530 -4.36 12.24 22.22
N TYR A 531 -3.03 12.44 22.21
CA TYR A 531 -2.19 12.28 23.39
C TYR A 531 -2.68 13.15 24.56
N LEU A 532 -2.97 14.43 24.30
CA LEU A 532 -3.49 15.34 25.33
C LEU A 532 -4.91 14.96 25.78
N ALA A 533 -5.75 14.44 24.86
CA ALA A 533 -7.11 13.99 25.16
C ALA A 533 -7.14 12.94 26.27
N LYS A 534 -6.21 11.99 26.23
CA LYS A 534 -6.10 10.89 27.22
C LYS A 534 -5.73 11.34 28.63
N THR A 535 -5.21 12.56 28.79
CA THR A 535 -4.96 13.15 30.12
C THR A 535 -6.23 13.63 30.81
N SER A 536 -7.35 13.75 30.06
CA SER A 536 -8.62 14.33 30.52
C SER A 536 -8.46 15.70 31.22
N ASN A 537 -7.40 16.44 30.88
CA ASN A 537 -7.10 17.71 31.54
C ASN A 537 -7.92 18.85 30.93
N ALA A 538 -8.78 19.47 31.74
CA ALA A 538 -9.68 20.53 31.32
C ALA A 538 -8.98 21.76 30.72
N LYS A 539 -7.68 21.99 30.99
CA LYS A 539 -6.93 23.11 30.40
C LYS A 539 -6.89 23.06 28.86
N TYR A 540 -7.05 21.87 28.27
CA TYR A 540 -7.02 21.68 26.82
C TYR A 540 -8.39 21.84 26.14
N LYS A 541 -9.45 22.13 26.88
CA LYS A 541 -10.80 22.29 26.30
C LYS A 541 -10.83 23.26 25.12
N ALA A 542 -10.21 24.44 25.27
CA ALA A 542 -10.15 25.45 24.21
C ALA A 542 -9.38 24.96 22.96
N LEU A 543 -8.37 24.09 23.14
CA LEU A 543 -7.65 23.47 22.03
C LEU A 543 -8.59 22.54 21.24
N TYR A 544 -9.39 21.72 21.93
CA TYR A 544 -10.33 20.80 21.29
C TYR A 544 -11.47 21.55 20.58
N GLU A 545 -12.08 22.54 21.24
CA GLU A 545 -13.14 23.37 20.65
C GLU A 545 -12.67 24.13 19.40
N LYS A 546 -11.41 24.56 19.36
CA LYS A 546 -10.82 25.20 18.19
C LYS A 546 -10.66 24.24 17.01
N ASN A 547 -10.33 22.97 17.27
CA ASN A 547 -9.91 22.00 16.24
C ASN A 547 -11.01 21.02 15.81
N ILE A 548 -12.16 20.95 16.51
CA ILE A 548 -13.26 20.03 16.16
C ILE A 548 -13.85 20.27 14.76
N ASN A 549 -13.76 21.50 14.25
CA ASN A 549 -14.20 21.87 12.90
C ASN A 549 -13.04 22.00 11.90
N ASP A 550 -11.85 21.45 12.20
CA ASP A 550 -10.74 21.46 11.25
C ASP A 550 -11.11 20.67 9.98
N SER A 551 -10.65 21.16 8.83
CA SER A 551 -10.84 20.49 7.54
C SER A 551 -10.26 19.07 7.52
N SER A 552 -9.20 18.82 8.28
CA SER A 552 -8.60 17.50 8.48
C SER A 552 -9.52 16.61 9.32
N TYR A 553 -9.81 15.40 8.83
CA TYR A 553 -10.56 14.42 9.61
C TYR A 553 -9.73 13.91 10.80
N SER A 554 -8.41 13.76 10.62
CA SER A 554 -7.52 13.38 11.73
C SER A 554 -7.54 14.39 12.88
N VAL A 555 -7.41 15.68 12.58
CA VAL A 555 -7.40 16.74 13.62
C VAL A 555 -8.78 16.89 14.26
N ALA A 556 -9.85 16.87 13.48
CA ALA A 556 -11.21 16.94 14.00
C ALA A 556 -11.57 15.73 14.88
N GLY A 557 -11.16 14.52 14.47
CA GLY A 557 -11.35 13.30 15.24
C GLY A 557 -10.64 13.33 16.60
N ALA A 558 -9.36 13.71 16.62
CA ALA A 558 -8.61 13.86 17.86
C ALA A 558 -9.20 14.93 18.80
N ALA A 559 -9.72 16.02 18.23
CA ALA A 559 -10.43 17.04 19.01
C ALA A 559 -11.76 16.52 19.59
N LEU A 560 -12.51 15.70 18.83
CA LEU A 560 -13.74 15.08 19.31
C LEU A 560 -13.46 14.13 20.48
N GLU A 561 -12.42 13.30 20.35
CA GLU A 561 -11.93 12.43 21.42
C GLU A 561 -11.65 13.24 22.71
N GLY A 562 -10.96 14.38 22.59
CA GLY A 562 -10.70 15.28 23.70
C GLY A 562 -11.96 15.88 24.35
N LEU A 563 -12.94 16.32 23.55
CA LEU A 563 -14.21 16.84 24.09
C LEU A 563 -15.00 15.76 24.82
N ILE A 564 -15.02 14.54 24.29
CA ILE A 564 -15.68 13.38 24.89
C ILE A 564 -15.01 12.99 26.21
N ALA A 565 -13.68 12.99 26.26
CA ALA A 565 -12.93 12.70 27.48
C ALA A 565 -13.24 13.69 28.61
N LEU A 566 -13.50 14.96 28.28
CA LEU A 566 -13.87 16.00 29.25
C LEU A 566 -15.36 15.98 29.65
N GLU A 567 -16.24 15.61 28.73
CA GLU A 567 -17.70 15.59 28.94
C GLU A 567 -18.33 14.23 28.57
N PRO A 568 -18.00 13.11 29.27
CA PRO A 568 -18.49 11.78 28.90
C PRO A 568 -20.02 11.63 28.94
N ALA A 569 -20.73 12.49 29.67
CA ALA A 569 -22.19 12.49 29.70
C ALA A 569 -22.82 13.05 28.40
N LYS A 570 -22.05 13.73 27.55
CA LYS A 570 -22.50 14.34 26.29
C LYS A 570 -21.88 13.67 25.05
N SER A 571 -21.17 12.57 25.22
CA SER A 571 -20.47 11.87 24.14
C SER A 571 -21.40 11.54 22.97
N TYR A 572 -22.55 10.92 23.24
CA TYR A 572 -23.54 10.63 22.20
C TYR A 572 -24.02 11.88 21.44
N GLU A 573 -24.36 12.96 22.16
CA GLU A 573 -24.82 14.22 21.56
C GLU A 573 -23.73 14.82 20.65
N LEU A 574 -22.49 14.85 21.12
CA LEU A 574 -21.34 15.35 20.37
C LEU A 574 -21.05 14.50 19.13
N ALA A 575 -21.00 13.17 19.28
CA ALA A 575 -20.76 12.28 18.15
C ALA A 575 -21.87 12.38 17.10
N LYS A 576 -23.14 12.45 17.52
CA LYS A 576 -24.28 12.64 16.63
C LYS A 576 -24.20 13.97 15.88
N LYS A 577 -23.84 15.06 16.57
CA LYS A 577 -23.66 16.39 15.97
C LYS A 577 -22.64 16.40 14.83
N TYR A 578 -21.54 15.67 14.97
CA TYR A 578 -20.47 15.63 13.96
C TYR A 578 -20.55 14.43 13.01
N SER A 579 -21.64 13.66 13.05
CA SER A 579 -21.75 12.40 12.29
C SER A 579 -22.02 12.56 10.79
N THR A 580 -22.59 13.69 10.36
CA THR A 580 -23.14 13.86 9.00
C THR A 580 -22.11 13.65 7.90
N ASP A 581 -20.89 14.16 8.06
CA ASP A 581 -19.81 14.05 7.08
C ASP A 581 -18.57 13.30 7.63
N ALA A 582 -18.71 12.61 8.75
CA ALA A 582 -17.60 11.96 9.44
C ALA A 582 -17.05 10.74 8.68
N LYS A 583 -15.77 10.84 8.29
CA LYS A 583 -14.94 9.79 7.68
C LYS A 583 -13.55 9.77 8.32
N GLY A 584 -12.73 8.79 7.95
CA GLY A 584 -11.39 8.59 8.51
C GLY A 584 -11.42 8.61 10.04
N SER A 585 -10.41 9.21 10.67
CA SER A 585 -10.31 9.24 12.14
C SER A 585 -11.49 9.90 12.85
N LEU A 586 -12.12 10.93 12.26
CA LEU A 586 -13.36 11.50 12.81
C LEU A 586 -14.50 10.47 12.75
N GLY A 587 -14.63 9.79 11.61
CA GLY A 587 -15.57 8.69 11.42
C GLY A 587 -15.39 7.59 12.45
N ASP A 588 -14.14 7.21 12.75
CA ASP A 588 -13.82 6.15 13.71
C ASP A 588 -14.29 6.52 15.12
N VAL A 589 -13.95 7.72 15.60
CA VAL A 589 -14.40 8.23 16.92
C VAL A 589 -15.93 8.34 16.99
N VAL A 590 -16.55 8.87 15.93
CA VAL A 590 -18.01 8.98 15.82
C VAL A 590 -18.67 7.60 15.88
N ASN A 591 -18.14 6.64 15.12
CA ASN A 591 -18.69 5.28 15.03
C ASN A 591 -18.55 4.55 16.37
N GLU A 592 -17.39 4.63 17.02
CA GLU A 592 -17.17 4.02 18.32
C GLU A 592 -18.23 4.46 19.33
N VAL A 593 -18.45 5.77 19.44
CA VAL A 593 -19.38 6.37 20.40
C VAL A 593 -20.82 6.04 20.06
N ILE A 594 -21.21 6.25 18.79
CA ILE A 594 -22.60 6.05 18.34
C ILE A 594 -23.00 4.59 18.46
N ILE A 595 -22.12 3.64 18.10
CA ILE A 595 -22.39 2.21 18.27
C ILE A 595 -22.54 1.88 19.75
N LYS A 596 -21.62 2.35 20.60
CA LYS A 596 -21.62 2.01 22.03
C LYS A 596 -22.84 2.56 22.78
N GLU A 597 -23.24 3.79 22.48
CA GLU A 597 -24.24 4.55 23.26
C GLU A 597 -25.62 4.64 22.59
N GLY A 598 -25.73 4.20 21.34
CA GLY A 598 -26.98 4.23 20.58
C GLY A 598 -28.15 3.51 21.24
N THR A 599 -29.36 3.99 20.94
CA THR A 599 -30.60 3.36 21.37
C THR A 599 -31.23 2.54 20.24
N GLU A 600 -32.31 1.80 20.53
CA GLU A 600 -33.05 1.07 19.50
C GLU A 600 -33.66 2.00 18.43
N ALA A 601 -34.01 3.23 18.80
CA ALA A 601 -34.52 4.23 17.84
C ALA A 601 -33.47 4.64 16.80
N ASP A 602 -32.18 4.44 17.09
CA ASP A 602 -31.07 4.79 16.21
C ASP A 602 -30.63 3.61 15.33
N PHE A 603 -31.29 2.45 15.40
CA PHE A 603 -30.86 1.22 14.75
C PHE A 603 -30.53 1.40 13.25
N ASP A 604 -31.46 1.95 12.47
CA ASP A 604 -31.26 2.08 11.02
C ASP A 604 -30.06 2.98 10.69
N PHE A 605 -29.83 4.02 11.50
CA PHE A 605 -28.69 4.92 11.35
C PHE A 605 -27.37 4.23 11.71
N ILE A 606 -27.31 3.48 12.82
CA ILE A 606 -26.10 2.79 13.27
C ILE A 606 -25.75 1.64 12.33
N ALA A 607 -26.74 0.83 11.95
CA ALA A 607 -26.56 -0.28 11.01
C ALA A 607 -26.06 0.23 9.65
N LYS A 608 -26.61 1.33 9.15
CA LYS A 608 -26.15 1.97 7.91
C LYS A 608 -24.69 2.44 8.03
N ARG A 609 -24.34 3.15 9.10
CA ARG A 609 -22.96 3.62 9.30
C ARG A 609 -21.97 2.47 9.38
N PHE A 610 -22.30 1.39 10.11
CA PHE A 610 -21.45 0.20 10.18
C PHE A 610 -21.32 -0.48 8.81
N ASP A 611 -22.40 -0.59 8.02
CA ASP A 611 -22.35 -1.13 6.65
C ASP A 611 -21.45 -0.29 5.74
N GLU A 612 -21.52 1.03 5.83
CA GLU A 612 -20.75 2.00 5.03
C GLU A 612 -19.29 2.17 5.45
N MET A 613 -18.87 1.63 6.61
CA MET A 613 -17.46 1.64 7.00
C MET A 613 -16.60 0.93 5.92
N PRO A 614 -15.38 1.43 5.64
CA PRO A 614 -14.49 0.80 4.66
C PRO A 614 -14.07 -0.61 5.12
N LEU A 615 -13.61 -1.44 4.18
CA LEU A 615 -12.95 -2.71 4.50
C LEU A 615 -11.60 -2.40 5.18
N SER A 616 -11.60 -2.33 6.51
CA SER A 616 -10.44 -1.95 7.30
C SER A 616 -10.37 -2.72 8.62
N GLN A 617 -9.23 -2.64 9.29
CA GLN A 617 -9.04 -3.23 10.62
C GLN A 617 -10.01 -2.60 11.63
N GLU A 618 -10.31 -1.32 11.51
CA GLU A 618 -11.27 -0.59 12.35
C GLU A 618 -12.68 -1.18 12.21
N LYS A 619 -13.13 -1.54 11.00
CA LYS A 619 -14.41 -2.22 10.80
C LYS A 619 -14.44 -3.61 11.44
N VAL A 620 -13.34 -4.35 11.35
CA VAL A 620 -13.18 -5.64 12.04
C VAL A 620 -13.29 -5.44 13.56
N MET A 621 -12.60 -4.44 14.11
CA MET A 621 -12.65 -4.12 15.55
C MET A 621 -14.02 -3.59 16.00
N ALA A 622 -14.77 -2.96 15.09
CA ALA A 622 -16.13 -2.46 15.36
C ALA A 622 -17.19 -3.57 15.43
N ILE A 623 -16.89 -4.82 15.05
CA ILE A 623 -17.85 -5.93 15.13
C ILE A 623 -18.28 -6.19 16.58
N ALA A 624 -17.33 -6.26 17.51
CA ALA A 624 -17.63 -6.52 18.92
C ALA A 624 -18.52 -5.43 19.57
N PRO A 625 -18.23 -4.12 19.44
CA PRO A 625 -19.14 -3.11 19.95
C PRO A 625 -20.48 -3.09 19.20
N PHE A 626 -20.51 -3.41 17.90
CA PHE A 626 -21.77 -3.47 17.14
C PHE A 626 -22.65 -4.64 17.57
N THR A 627 -22.11 -5.83 17.79
CA THR A 627 -22.88 -6.96 18.32
C THR A 627 -23.34 -6.70 19.75
N ALA A 628 -22.52 -6.07 20.59
CA ALA A 628 -22.92 -5.64 21.93
C ALA A 628 -24.05 -4.57 21.90
N TYR A 629 -24.07 -3.70 20.89
CA TYR A 629 -25.20 -2.82 20.63
C TYR A 629 -26.47 -3.60 20.26
N LEU A 630 -26.37 -4.59 19.38
CA LEU A 630 -27.50 -5.45 19.01
C LEU A 630 -28.08 -6.21 20.22
N GLU A 631 -27.29 -6.50 21.26
CA GLU A 631 -27.79 -7.06 22.52
C GLU A 631 -28.80 -6.13 23.21
N LYS A 632 -28.72 -4.81 23.00
CA LYS A 632 -29.65 -3.82 23.58
C LYS A 632 -30.95 -3.68 22.77
N VAL A 633 -30.94 -4.04 21.48
CA VAL A 633 -32.08 -3.89 20.55
C VAL A 633 -33.16 -4.95 20.81
N GLN A 634 -34.39 -4.55 21.11
CA GLN A 634 -35.46 -5.52 21.43
C GLN A 634 -36.10 -6.13 20.18
N ASN A 635 -36.25 -5.35 19.11
CA ASN A 635 -36.85 -5.83 17.86
C ASN A 635 -35.96 -6.87 17.17
N LEU A 636 -36.40 -8.14 17.19
CA LEU A 636 -35.66 -9.25 16.60
C LEU A 636 -35.46 -9.13 15.07
N ALA A 637 -36.34 -8.43 14.35
CA ALA A 637 -36.12 -8.16 12.93
C ALA A 637 -34.93 -7.21 12.71
N ASN A 638 -34.76 -6.22 13.58
CA ASN A 638 -33.59 -5.34 13.55
C ASN A 638 -32.32 -6.10 13.96
N VAL A 639 -32.40 -6.98 14.96
CA VAL A 639 -31.26 -7.86 15.31
C VAL A 639 -30.83 -8.70 14.10
N LYS A 640 -31.77 -9.31 13.37
CA LYS A 640 -31.48 -10.07 12.14
C LYS A 640 -30.82 -9.21 11.06
N LYS A 641 -31.36 -8.02 10.78
CA LYS A 641 -30.74 -7.05 9.85
C LYS A 641 -29.30 -6.72 10.25
N GLY A 642 -29.05 -6.49 11.54
CA GLY A 642 -27.69 -6.23 12.05
C GLY A 642 -26.74 -7.41 11.81
N ILE A 643 -27.23 -8.63 12.04
CA ILE A 643 -26.48 -9.86 11.73
C ILE A 643 -26.18 -9.95 10.23
N ASP A 644 -27.15 -9.64 9.38
CA ASP A 644 -26.98 -9.66 7.91
C ASP A 644 -25.88 -8.68 7.47
N VAL A 645 -25.78 -7.50 8.07
CA VAL A 645 -24.71 -6.52 7.78
C VAL A 645 -23.34 -7.08 8.18
N VAL A 646 -23.22 -7.74 9.34
CA VAL A 646 -21.97 -8.38 9.77
C VAL A 646 -21.58 -9.54 8.85
N ILE A 647 -22.54 -10.37 8.45
CA ILE A 647 -22.32 -11.49 7.52
C ILE A 647 -21.94 -10.97 6.13
N LYS A 648 -22.61 -9.93 5.64
CA LYS A 648 -22.27 -9.23 4.39
C LYS A 648 -20.81 -8.78 4.44
N PHE A 649 -20.39 -8.10 5.50
CA PHE A 649 -18.99 -7.70 5.68
C PHE A 649 -18.04 -8.90 5.68
N ARG A 650 -18.32 -9.96 6.45
CA ARG A 650 -17.54 -11.20 6.47
C ARG A 650 -17.37 -11.78 5.07
N ASN A 651 -18.42 -11.77 4.25
CA ASN A 651 -18.39 -12.33 2.91
C ASN A 651 -17.56 -11.49 1.92
N PHE A 652 -17.35 -10.19 2.19
CA PHE A 652 -16.41 -9.36 1.45
C PHE A 652 -14.94 -9.65 1.82
N ILE A 653 -14.66 -10.24 2.98
CA ILE A 653 -13.29 -10.59 3.37
C ILE A 653 -12.81 -11.75 2.47
N PRO A 654 -11.63 -11.63 1.81
CA PRO A 654 -11.08 -12.69 0.98
C PRO A 654 -10.92 -14.02 1.73
N GLU A 655 -11.17 -15.14 1.04
CA GLU A 655 -11.24 -16.48 1.64
C GLU A 655 -9.98 -16.84 2.46
N GLN A 656 -8.79 -16.46 1.99
CA GLN A 656 -7.52 -16.70 2.67
C GLN A 656 -7.38 -16.05 4.06
N PHE A 657 -8.14 -14.97 4.33
CA PHE A 657 -8.12 -14.28 5.62
C PHE A 657 -9.24 -14.75 6.55
N ARG A 658 -10.26 -15.45 6.01
CA ARG A 658 -11.42 -15.90 6.79
C ARG A 658 -11.05 -16.87 7.90
N SER A 659 -9.99 -17.67 7.74
CA SER A 659 -9.51 -18.54 8.82
C SER A 659 -9.10 -17.78 10.10
N PHE A 660 -8.69 -16.53 9.97
CA PHE A 660 -8.33 -15.67 11.10
C PHE A 660 -9.54 -14.89 11.64
N VAL A 661 -10.43 -14.44 10.76
CA VAL A 661 -11.50 -13.52 11.13
C VAL A 661 -12.81 -14.25 11.49
N ASP A 662 -13.15 -15.35 10.81
CA ASP A 662 -14.38 -16.11 11.07
C ASP A 662 -14.53 -16.56 12.53
N PRO A 663 -13.49 -17.09 13.21
CA PRO A 663 -13.61 -17.47 14.62
C PRO A 663 -13.98 -16.28 15.52
N MET A 664 -13.46 -15.09 15.21
CA MET A 664 -13.74 -13.87 15.96
C MET A 664 -15.20 -13.43 15.74
N ILE A 665 -15.64 -13.33 14.48
CA ILE A 665 -17.00 -12.90 14.14
C ILE A 665 -18.03 -13.89 14.69
N LEU A 666 -17.81 -15.18 14.49
CA LEU A 666 -18.69 -16.22 15.00
C LEU A 666 -18.71 -16.23 16.52
N GLY A 667 -17.59 -15.93 17.18
CA GLY A 667 -17.50 -15.75 18.62
C GLY A 667 -18.44 -14.64 19.12
N GLU A 668 -18.40 -13.46 18.51
CA GLU A 668 -19.26 -12.32 18.88
C GLU A 668 -20.74 -12.56 18.55
N LEU A 669 -21.05 -13.15 17.39
CA LEU A 669 -22.42 -13.48 17.04
C LEU A 669 -23.00 -14.58 17.94
N ASN A 670 -22.21 -15.58 18.33
CA ASN A 670 -22.68 -16.61 19.26
C ASN A 670 -22.99 -16.04 20.66
N LYS A 671 -22.25 -15.02 21.12
CA LYS A 671 -22.60 -14.30 22.36
C LYS A 671 -23.98 -13.62 22.21
N LEU A 672 -24.17 -12.87 21.13
CA LEU A 672 -25.45 -12.24 20.80
C LEU A 672 -26.60 -13.26 20.73
N GLY A 673 -26.37 -14.40 20.07
CA GLY A 673 -27.35 -15.48 19.97
C GLY A 673 -27.78 -16.03 21.32
N LYS A 674 -26.83 -16.28 22.24
CA LYS A 674 -27.12 -16.71 23.61
C LYS A 674 -27.96 -15.68 24.37
N THR A 675 -27.67 -14.39 24.17
CA THR A 675 -28.40 -13.28 24.80
C THR A 675 -29.81 -13.13 24.23
N LYS A 676 -30.02 -13.35 22.92
CA LYS A 676 -31.31 -13.14 22.23
C LYS A 676 -32.19 -14.39 22.09
N GLY A 677 -31.65 -15.56 22.41
CA GLY A 677 -32.38 -16.82 22.42
C GLY A 677 -32.30 -17.63 21.12
N LYS A 678 -32.93 -18.80 21.16
CA LYS A 678 -32.75 -19.88 20.16
C LYS A 678 -33.09 -19.48 18.72
N GLU A 679 -34.02 -18.56 18.51
CA GLU A 679 -34.38 -18.08 17.16
C GLU A 679 -33.19 -17.38 16.50
N ILE A 680 -32.51 -16.49 17.23
CA ILE A 680 -31.34 -15.78 16.72
C ILE A 680 -30.14 -16.71 16.60
N GLU A 681 -29.94 -17.66 17.52
CA GLU A 681 -28.91 -18.69 17.36
C GLU A 681 -29.10 -19.54 16.10
N ALA A 682 -30.34 -19.87 15.75
CA ALA A 682 -30.65 -20.61 14.52
C ALA A 682 -30.42 -19.73 13.28
N TYR A 683 -30.79 -18.44 13.36
CA TYR A 683 -30.56 -17.47 12.29
C TYR A 683 -29.06 -17.30 11.98
N ILE A 684 -28.24 -17.08 13.01
CA ILE A 684 -26.77 -16.97 12.87
C ILE A 684 -26.20 -18.25 12.26
N ARG A 685 -26.58 -19.42 12.78
CA ARG A 685 -26.11 -20.71 12.26
C ARG A 685 -26.46 -20.94 10.79
N ASN A 686 -27.58 -20.41 10.33
CA ASN A 686 -27.99 -20.53 8.93
C ASN A 686 -27.27 -19.51 8.05
N GLY A 687 -27.06 -18.27 8.51
CA GLY A 687 -26.35 -17.26 7.75
C GLY A 687 -24.83 -17.45 7.67
N PHE A 688 -24.24 -18.19 8.62
CA PHE A 688 -22.80 -18.53 8.62
C PHE A 688 -22.43 -19.77 7.79
N LYS A 689 -23.42 -20.55 7.34
CA LYS A 689 -23.23 -21.65 6.38
C LYS A 689 -23.15 -21.08 4.97
#